data_AF-A0A117KGJ9-F1
#
_entry.id   AF-A0A117KGJ9-F1
#
_cell.length_a   1.000
_cell.length_b   1.000
_cell.length_c   1.000
_cell.angle_alpha   90.00
_cell.angle_beta   90.00
_cell.angle_gamma   90.00
#
_symmetry.space_group_name_H-M   'P 1'
#
loop_
_entity.id
_entity.type
_entity.pdbx_description
1 polymer ?
#
loop_
_entity_poly.entity_id
_entity_poly.type
_entity_poly.pdbx_seq_one_letter_code
_entity_poly.pdbx_strand_id
1 'polypeptide(L)'
;MKISQRTELKDTFLLQEIANWQLDSGTSMVELPSVQRGFVWKPKQIEDLWDSILRGYPIGSFLFSKTSEKLHLMDGQQRATSIFLGHFNPYNADDATKAWAIKGELPIVWLDIKPEVKPDTSKYLFRLTTRSHPWGYQANNNDKKLTLSERRRALDLFKQHPDNKDGYTSYKNTTTFPFDASYPIPLAFIIESKDSDEVIAKVEEHLPDYFSTLRGGFADKNEFFSLLKTELKPELDDIFNTVKQLDNLQIKSNIIDDRVLQEENETENPTLFVRINSSGTTLNGDDLIYSIYKAIFPEAKNLMENIGLDFIAPTQVLSLASRIVASKLDSNKYVKKINVRDFQRRIKNDQFKEGLKNQIQTQELKDLFAQAIKILSCEDNSLIVGHIPPVIIKQFIKRNQDLFLFFVYWLHINKIELTDHIKLKMAGKLMSFAWFDFENIPRLWNEKINNKNFWEESLNEIIWWDDKYGIHFLIQPDLLREYYLQPKVENRFISEDKDRWGLLEDGIGTEIIKYYNDVKTQNYDFQTANEYFYKFIGRIQNNRQLILLAQREYINAAFGDYNQMDDMDDTNVPWDWDHIYPSEWVYRKEYCNRSIRDWNNSNGNFRAMSLEQNRSESNTASPKERLSLAEIREHSFVKEDWQYWQNLEERIWDDKVENHFRAITSRMINIYEKFWNDFKLDELINTAKKIK
;
A
#
# COMPACT_ATOMS: atom_id res chain seq x y z
N MET A 1 -19.46 6.10 -60.21
CA MET A 1 -19.33 7.21 -59.24
C MET A 1 -20.06 6.78 -57.97
N LYS A 2 -19.40 6.04 -57.07
CA LYS A 2 -19.91 5.75 -55.73
C LYS A 2 -19.22 6.76 -54.80
N ILE A 3 -20.00 7.71 -54.31
CA ILE A 3 -19.57 8.68 -53.32
C ILE A 3 -19.26 7.87 -52.06
N SER A 4 -17.97 7.72 -51.74
CA SER A 4 -17.52 7.27 -50.43
C SER A 4 -18.02 8.30 -49.43
N GLN A 5 -19.05 7.97 -48.64
CA GLN A 5 -19.37 8.72 -47.45
C GLN A 5 -18.12 8.73 -46.56
N ARG A 6 -17.39 9.84 -46.54
CA ARG A 6 -16.51 10.16 -45.43
C ARG A 6 -17.41 10.20 -44.20
N THR A 7 -17.32 9.21 -43.33
CA THR A 7 -17.87 9.32 -41.98
C THR A 7 -17.23 10.57 -41.37
N GLU A 8 -18.00 11.65 -41.22
CA GLU A 8 -17.52 12.86 -40.55
C GLU A 8 -17.05 12.44 -39.16
N LEU A 9 -15.76 12.68 -38.90
CA LEU A 9 -15.13 12.33 -37.65
C LEU A 9 -15.72 13.21 -36.57
N LYS A 10 -16.35 12.59 -35.57
CA LYS A 10 -16.94 13.29 -34.46
C LYS A 10 -15.84 14.00 -33.65
N ASP A 11 -15.88 15.32 -33.62
CA ASP A 11 -14.90 16.18 -32.97
C ASP A 11 -15.32 16.59 -31.56
N THR A 12 -16.57 16.32 -31.16
CA THR A 12 -17.08 16.54 -29.81
C THR A 12 -17.83 15.32 -29.26
N PHE A 13 -17.83 15.17 -27.93
CA PHE A 13 -18.55 14.08 -27.26
C PHE A 13 -19.37 14.61 -26.09
N LEU A 14 -20.59 14.07 -25.91
CA LEU A 14 -21.38 14.31 -24.71
C LEU A 14 -20.83 13.53 -23.51
N LEU A 15 -21.13 13.97 -22.29
CA LEU A 15 -20.70 13.26 -21.08
C LEU A 15 -21.19 11.81 -21.03
N GLN A 16 -22.45 11.56 -21.40
CA GLN A 16 -22.99 10.21 -21.49
C GLN A 16 -22.23 9.35 -22.50
N GLU A 17 -21.81 9.92 -23.63
CA GLU A 17 -21.06 9.19 -24.65
C GLU A 17 -19.66 8.83 -24.15
N ILE A 18 -19.02 9.75 -23.40
CA ILE A 18 -17.75 9.51 -22.73
C ILE A 18 -17.88 8.39 -21.69
N ALA A 19 -18.94 8.41 -20.88
CA ALA A 19 -19.23 7.34 -19.92
C ALA A 19 -19.46 5.98 -20.60
N ASN A 20 -20.16 5.98 -21.74
CA ASN A 20 -20.45 4.78 -22.52
C ASN A 20 -19.21 4.13 -23.13
N TRP A 21 -18.07 4.84 -23.23
CA TRP A 21 -16.79 4.22 -23.57
C TRP A 21 -16.41 3.09 -22.60
N GLN A 22 -16.90 3.17 -21.35
CA GLN A 22 -16.68 2.19 -20.30
C GLN A 22 -17.92 1.36 -19.98
N LEU A 23 -19.11 1.96 -19.91
CA LEU A 23 -20.36 1.23 -19.62
C LEU A 23 -20.67 0.19 -20.71
N ASP A 24 -20.46 0.56 -21.98
CA ASP A 24 -20.82 -0.24 -23.15
C ASP A 24 -19.59 -0.54 -24.03
N SER A 25 -18.48 -0.94 -23.39
CA SER A 25 -17.18 -1.12 -24.04
C SER A 25 -17.19 -2.05 -25.26
N GLY A 26 -18.12 -3.02 -25.31
CA GLY A 26 -18.28 -3.94 -26.44
C GLY A 26 -18.84 -3.29 -27.71
N THR A 27 -19.57 -2.18 -27.58
CA THR A 27 -20.23 -1.47 -28.69
C THR A 27 -19.71 -0.05 -28.91
N SER A 28 -18.82 0.43 -28.04
CA SER A 28 -18.21 1.77 -28.15
C SER A 28 -17.29 1.89 -29.38
N MET A 29 -17.41 3.03 -30.08
CA MET A 29 -16.50 3.47 -31.15
C MET A 29 -15.14 3.95 -30.63
N VAL A 30 -15.06 4.28 -29.33
CA VAL A 30 -13.84 4.67 -28.64
C VAL A 30 -13.35 3.50 -27.81
N GLU A 31 -12.12 3.09 -28.08
CA GLU A 31 -11.36 2.20 -27.22
C GLU A 31 -10.46 3.02 -26.31
N LEU A 32 -10.73 2.90 -25.02
CA LEU A 32 -9.77 3.24 -24.00
C LEU A 32 -8.50 2.39 -24.23
N PRO A 33 -7.32 3.01 -24.31
CA PRO A 33 -6.11 2.33 -24.72
C PRO A 33 -5.87 1.18 -23.74
N SER A 34 -5.47 0.03 -24.23
CA SER A 34 -5.08 -1.10 -23.37
C SER A 34 -3.92 -0.75 -22.44
N VAL A 35 -3.15 0.27 -22.83
CA VAL A 35 -1.86 0.80 -22.34
C VAL A 35 -1.95 1.48 -20.96
N GLN A 36 -3.06 1.43 -20.25
CA GLN A 36 -3.25 2.29 -19.06
C GLN A 36 -2.51 1.81 -17.79
N ARG A 37 -2.12 2.82 -17.03
CA ARG A 37 -1.98 2.81 -15.58
C ARG A 37 -3.30 2.36 -14.95
N GLY A 38 -3.28 1.74 -13.76
CA GLY A 38 -4.49 1.69 -12.93
C GLY A 38 -5.07 3.10 -12.73
N PHE A 39 -6.34 3.21 -12.36
CA PHE A 39 -6.93 4.51 -12.03
C PHE A 39 -6.20 5.10 -10.82
N VAL A 40 -5.60 6.29 -10.96
CA VAL A 40 -4.67 6.87 -9.96
C VAL A 40 -5.09 8.23 -9.44
N TRP A 41 -6.21 8.76 -9.92
CA TRP A 41 -6.74 9.99 -9.38
C TRP A 41 -7.19 9.79 -7.94
N LYS A 42 -6.76 10.71 -7.09
CA LYS A 42 -7.25 10.79 -5.71
C LYS A 42 -8.70 11.29 -5.71
N PRO A 43 -9.48 10.97 -4.67
CA PRO A 43 -10.88 11.39 -4.57
C PRO A 43 -11.11 12.88 -4.81
N LYS A 44 -10.25 13.75 -4.26
CA LYS A 44 -10.30 15.20 -4.55
C LYS A 44 -10.28 15.53 -6.04
N GLN A 45 -9.47 14.85 -6.85
CA GLN A 45 -9.37 15.15 -8.29
C GLN A 45 -10.68 14.82 -9.04
N ILE A 46 -11.40 13.80 -8.58
CA ILE A 46 -12.70 13.41 -9.13
C ILE A 46 -13.77 14.44 -8.73
N GLU A 47 -13.79 14.81 -7.45
CA GLU A 47 -14.72 15.82 -6.92
C GLU A 47 -14.49 17.19 -7.58
N ASP A 48 -13.23 17.61 -7.75
CA ASP A 48 -12.87 18.87 -8.43
C ASP A 48 -13.24 18.85 -9.92
N LEU A 49 -13.11 17.70 -10.60
CA LEU A 49 -13.52 17.58 -11.99
C LEU A 49 -15.03 17.79 -12.12
N TRP A 50 -15.83 17.12 -11.29
CA TRP A 50 -17.28 17.25 -11.34
C TRP A 50 -17.76 18.65 -10.93
N ASP A 51 -17.13 19.29 -9.94
CA ASP A 51 -17.39 20.71 -9.62
C ASP A 51 -17.05 21.61 -10.82
N SER A 52 -15.95 21.36 -11.52
CA SER A 52 -15.58 22.09 -12.74
C SER A 52 -16.60 21.89 -13.88
N ILE A 53 -17.04 20.65 -14.11
CA ILE A 53 -18.06 20.31 -15.11
C ILE A 53 -19.37 21.06 -14.82
N LEU A 54 -19.86 20.97 -13.58
CA LEU A 54 -21.15 21.58 -13.19
C LEU A 54 -21.11 23.12 -13.20
N ARG A 55 -19.93 23.73 -13.05
CA ARG A 55 -19.72 25.18 -13.23
C ARG A 55 -19.62 25.62 -14.70
N GLY A 56 -19.48 24.68 -15.63
CA GLY A 56 -19.20 24.97 -17.03
C GLY A 56 -17.75 25.38 -17.30
N TYR A 57 -16.80 24.99 -16.44
CA TYR A 57 -15.38 25.21 -16.71
C TYR A 57 -14.87 24.26 -17.80
N PRO A 58 -13.96 24.72 -18.68
CA PRO A 58 -13.36 23.84 -19.67
C PRO A 58 -12.47 22.79 -18.98
N ILE A 59 -12.77 21.51 -19.20
CA ILE A 59 -12.02 20.39 -18.61
C ILE A 59 -10.88 19.87 -19.51
N GLY A 60 -10.54 20.60 -20.57
CA GLY A 60 -9.59 20.21 -21.62
C GLY A 60 -10.21 19.27 -22.67
N SER A 61 -9.51 19.05 -23.79
CA SER A 61 -9.96 18.11 -24.84
C SER A 61 -9.47 16.69 -24.62
N PHE A 62 -10.11 15.72 -25.27
CA PHE A 62 -9.58 14.36 -25.41
C PHE A 62 -8.69 14.26 -26.66
N LEU A 63 -7.67 13.42 -26.63
CA LEU A 63 -6.81 13.17 -27.79
C LEU A 63 -6.96 11.72 -28.22
N PHE A 64 -7.16 11.48 -29.51
CA PHE A 64 -7.35 10.15 -30.09
C PHE A 64 -6.31 9.85 -31.16
N SER A 65 -5.97 8.57 -31.32
CA SER A 65 -5.42 8.04 -32.56
C SER A 65 -6.49 7.24 -33.29
N LYS A 66 -6.43 7.21 -34.62
CA LYS A 66 -7.42 6.49 -35.44
C LYS A 66 -6.84 5.15 -35.89
N THR A 67 -7.61 4.08 -35.74
CA THR A 67 -7.41 2.83 -36.49
C THR A 67 -8.52 2.66 -37.52
N SER A 68 -8.41 1.67 -38.39
CA SER A 68 -9.32 1.47 -39.54
C SER A 68 -10.81 1.43 -39.15
N GLU A 69 -11.15 1.10 -37.89
CA GLU A 69 -12.55 0.97 -37.43
C GLU A 69 -12.88 1.69 -36.11
N LYS A 70 -11.90 2.15 -35.31
CA LYS A 70 -12.14 2.75 -33.97
C LYS A 70 -11.21 3.91 -33.63
N LEU A 71 -11.58 4.67 -32.61
CA LEU A 71 -10.77 5.73 -32.00
C LEU A 71 -10.08 5.20 -30.74
N HIS A 72 -8.77 5.32 -30.63
CA HIS A 72 -8.03 4.94 -29.42
C HIS A 72 -7.70 6.18 -28.59
N LEU A 73 -8.11 6.21 -27.32
CA LEU A 73 -7.84 7.36 -26.45
C LEU A 73 -6.34 7.45 -26.12
N MET A 74 -5.71 8.59 -26.37
CA MET A 74 -4.27 8.85 -26.15
C MET A 74 -4.02 9.72 -24.93
N ASP A 75 -4.91 10.68 -24.65
CA ASP A 75 -4.89 11.53 -23.45
C ASP A 75 -6.30 11.75 -22.91
N GLY A 76 -6.41 11.87 -21.59
CA GLY A 76 -7.67 12.14 -20.88
C GLY A 76 -8.28 10.92 -20.21
N GLN A 77 -7.56 9.80 -20.09
CA GLN A 77 -8.08 8.55 -19.51
C GLN A 77 -8.67 8.76 -18.11
N GLN A 78 -7.94 9.45 -17.22
CA GLN A 78 -8.42 9.70 -15.84
C GLN A 78 -9.68 10.58 -15.80
N ARG A 79 -9.81 11.53 -16.74
CA ARG A 79 -11.02 12.36 -16.92
C ARG A 79 -12.19 11.51 -17.40
N ALA A 80 -11.97 10.67 -18.41
CA ALA A 80 -12.99 9.75 -18.94
C ALA A 80 -13.50 8.79 -17.85
N THR A 81 -12.61 8.19 -17.07
CA THR A 81 -12.99 7.31 -15.96
C THR A 81 -13.74 8.05 -14.85
N SER A 82 -13.35 9.28 -14.53
CA SER A 82 -14.08 10.09 -13.53
C SER A 82 -15.48 10.48 -14.00
N ILE A 83 -15.67 10.73 -15.30
CA ILE A 83 -16.99 10.94 -15.91
C ILE A 83 -17.81 9.65 -15.85
N PHE A 84 -17.22 8.52 -16.24
CA PHE A 84 -17.85 7.20 -16.08
C PHE A 84 -18.36 6.97 -14.65
N LEU A 85 -17.54 7.24 -13.62
CA LEU A 85 -17.92 7.03 -12.22
C LEU A 85 -19.14 7.85 -11.77
N GLY A 86 -19.41 9.02 -12.39
CA GLY A 86 -20.60 9.79 -12.08
C GLY A 86 -21.87 9.31 -12.77
N HIS A 87 -21.73 8.68 -13.96
CA HIS A 87 -22.84 8.06 -14.69
C HIS A 87 -23.13 6.62 -14.26
N PHE A 88 -22.17 5.97 -13.58
CA PHE A 88 -22.32 4.60 -13.11
C PHE A 88 -23.30 4.53 -11.93
N ASN A 89 -24.38 3.76 -12.09
CA ASN A 89 -25.33 3.48 -11.02
C ASN A 89 -25.07 2.09 -10.41
N PRO A 90 -24.51 2.02 -9.19
CA PRO A 90 -24.19 0.75 -8.54
C PRO A 90 -25.42 -0.01 -8.02
N TYR A 91 -26.60 0.62 -7.97
CA TYR A 91 -27.82 0.03 -7.40
C TYR A 91 -28.63 -0.80 -8.41
N ASN A 92 -28.36 -0.63 -9.71
CA ASN A 92 -29.03 -1.36 -10.81
C ASN A 92 -28.13 -2.39 -11.49
N ALA A 93 -26.90 -2.56 -11.01
CA ALA A 93 -25.89 -3.40 -11.63
C ALA A 93 -25.96 -4.83 -11.09
N ASP A 94 -26.67 -5.72 -11.80
CA ASP A 94 -26.75 -7.16 -11.44
C ASP A 94 -25.39 -7.89 -11.51
N ASP A 95 -24.37 -7.32 -12.17
CA ASP A 95 -22.95 -7.74 -12.07
C ASP A 95 -22.06 -6.81 -12.94
N ALA A 96 -21.75 -5.60 -12.47
CA ALA A 96 -20.96 -4.63 -13.24
C ALA A 96 -19.42 -4.81 -13.13
N THR A 97 -18.92 -6.00 -12.80
CA THR A 97 -17.47 -6.30 -12.74
C THR A 97 -16.88 -6.75 -14.09
N LYS A 98 -17.43 -6.29 -15.22
CA LYS A 98 -16.83 -6.49 -16.56
C LYS A 98 -16.26 -5.21 -17.19
N ALA A 99 -16.40 -4.05 -16.54
CA ALA A 99 -16.07 -2.77 -17.17
C ALA A 99 -14.58 -2.36 -17.12
N TRP A 100 -13.73 -2.93 -16.25
CA TRP A 100 -12.24 -2.89 -16.32
C TRP A 100 -11.58 -3.52 -15.08
N ALA A 101 -10.25 -3.57 -15.08
CA ALA A 101 -9.32 -4.12 -14.06
C ALA A 101 -9.40 -3.54 -12.63
N ILE A 102 -10.50 -2.89 -12.23
CA ILE A 102 -10.76 -2.60 -10.82
C ILE A 102 -11.39 -3.88 -10.23
N LYS A 103 -10.57 -4.73 -9.61
CA LYS A 103 -11.08 -5.84 -8.81
C LYS A 103 -11.79 -5.26 -7.58
N GLY A 104 -13.11 -5.41 -7.51
CA GLY A 104 -13.92 -5.01 -6.35
C GLY A 104 -15.00 -3.98 -6.69
N GLU A 105 -15.59 -3.39 -5.65
CA GLU A 105 -16.70 -2.45 -5.79
C GLU A 105 -16.24 -1.06 -6.25
N LEU A 106 -16.92 -0.52 -7.27
CA LEU A 106 -16.62 0.81 -7.82
C LEU A 106 -17.02 1.93 -6.85
N PRO A 107 -16.25 3.04 -6.79
CA PRO A 107 -16.61 4.23 -6.03
C PRO A 107 -17.96 4.82 -6.43
N ILE A 108 -18.63 5.50 -5.49
CA ILE A 108 -19.88 6.23 -5.74
C ILE A 108 -19.62 7.72 -5.64
N VAL A 109 -20.01 8.46 -6.68
CA VAL A 109 -20.00 9.93 -6.70
C VAL A 109 -21.34 10.43 -6.17
N TRP A 110 -21.29 11.30 -5.18
CA TRP A 110 -22.44 11.95 -4.56
C TRP A 110 -22.38 13.46 -4.78
N LEU A 111 -23.53 14.10 -4.81
CA LEU A 111 -23.67 15.56 -4.83
C LEU A 111 -24.49 15.99 -3.61
N ASP A 112 -23.91 16.84 -2.77
CA ASP A 112 -24.65 17.49 -1.68
C ASP A 112 -25.46 18.65 -2.25
N ILE A 113 -26.79 18.56 -2.15
CA ILE A 113 -27.70 19.54 -2.75
C ILE A 113 -27.77 20.85 -1.98
N LYS A 114 -27.41 20.84 -0.68
CA LYS A 114 -27.43 22.02 0.18
C LYS A 114 -26.36 21.91 1.29
N PRO A 115 -25.06 21.97 0.92
CA PRO A 115 -23.97 21.78 1.87
C PRO A 115 -23.85 22.94 2.85
N GLU A 116 -23.76 22.65 4.15
CA GLU A 116 -23.44 23.65 5.18
C GLU A 116 -21.99 24.15 5.05
N VAL A 117 -21.07 23.24 4.72
CA VAL A 117 -19.65 23.51 4.55
C VAL A 117 -19.14 22.88 3.26
N LYS A 118 -18.20 23.54 2.60
CA LYS A 118 -17.49 23.05 1.40
C LYS A 118 -16.12 23.72 1.31
N PRO A 119 -15.18 23.22 0.49
CA PRO A 119 -13.91 23.90 0.29
C PRO A 119 -14.13 25.30 -0.31
N ASP A 120 -13.32 26.28 0.07
CA ASP A 120 -13.42 27.66 -0.44
C ASP A 120 -13.29 27.73 -1.97
N THR A 121 -12.55 26.79 -2.55
CA THR A 121 -12.34 26.68 -3.99
C THR A 121 -13.50 26.03 -4.73
N SER A 122 -14.47 25.42 -4.04
CA SER A 122 -15.59 24.62 -4.62
C SER A 122 -16.92 25.40 -4.59
N LYS A 123 -17.80 25.22 -5.60
CA LYS A 123 -19.12 25.87 -5.67
C LYS A 123 -20.17 24.84 -5.31
N TYR A 124 -20.04 23.66 -5.89
CA TYR A 124 -20.81 22.46 -5.59
C TYR A 124 -19.95 21.50 -4.77
N LEU A 125 -20.57 20.79 -3.83
CA LEU A 125 -19.88 19.80 -3.02
C LEU A 125 -20.14 18.40 -3.58
N PHE A 126 -19.26 17.95 -4.45
CA PHE A 126 -19.18 16.55 -4.85
C PHE A 126 -18.43 15.77 -3.78
N ARG A 127 -18.84 14.52 -3.55
CA ARG A 127 -18.28 13.64 -2.53
C ARG A 127 -18.05 12.25 -3.10
N LEU A 128 -16.95 11.60 -2.72
CA LEU A 128 -16.68 10.22 -3.12
C LEU A 128 -16.69 9.26 -1.93
N THR A 129 -17.43 8.15 -2.04
CA THR A 129 -17.27 6.98 -1.17
C THR A 129 -16.53 5.88 -1.90
N THR A 130 -15.66 5.17 -1.17
CA THR A 130 -14.82 4.09 -1.70
C THR A 130 -14.79 2.95 -0.69
N ARG A 131 -14.39 1.75 -1.11
CA ARG A 131 -14.21 0.60 -0.21
C ARG A 131 -13.29 0.90 0.99
N SER A 132 -12.26 1.73 0.77
CA SER A 132 -11.30 2.12 1.81
C SER A 132 -11.78 3.27 2.70
N HIS A 133 -12.72 4.09 2.20
CA HIS A 133 -13.32 5.23 2.90
C HIS A 133 -14.83 5.23 2.64
N PRO A 134 -15.60 4.29 3.24
CA PRO A 134 -17.04 4.17 3.02
C PRO A 134 -17.82 5.41 3.50
N TRP A 135 -17.23 6.19 4.41
CA TRP A 135 -17.76 7.45 4.94
C TRP A 135 -17.28 8.70 4.17
N GLY A 136 -16.39 8.55 3.17
CA GLY A 136 -15.81 9.66 2.39
C GLY A 136 -14.72 10.49 3.08
N TYR A 137 -14.54 11.74 2.64
CA TYR A 137 -13.50 12.69 3.11
C TYR A 137 -14.09 13.91 3.83
N GLN A 138 -13.30 14.86 4.32
CA GLN A 138 -13.86 16.03 5.02
C GLN A 138 -14.54 16.98 4.03
N ALA A 139 -15.70 17.51 4.38
CA ALA A 139 -16.48 18.41 3.53
C ALA A 139 -15.79 19.75 3.30
N ASN A 140 -15.08 20.28 4.28
CA ASN A 140 -14.31 21.51 4.13
C ASN A 140 -12.94 21.31 3.45
N ASN A 141 -12.43 20.08 3.39
CA ASN A 141 -11.14 19.74 2.81
C ASN A 141 -11.15 18.29 2.32
N ASN A 142 -11.50 18.11 1.06
CA ASN A 142 -11.67 16.79 0.44
C ASN A 142 -10.37 15.98 0.24
N ASP A 143 -9.20 16.55 0.53
CA ASP A 143 -7.93 15.79 0.63
C ASP A 143 -7.73 15.17 2.02
N LYS A 144 -8.47 15.63 3.04
CA LYS A 144 -8.34 15.15 4.40
C LYS A 144 -9.39 14.10 4.72
N LYS A 145 -8.94 13.03 5.35
CA LYS A 145 -9.82 12.00 5.88
C LYS A 145 -10.64 12.57 7.04
N LEU A 146 -11.85 12.06 7.27
CA LEU A 146 -12.66 12.38 8.47
C LEU A 146 -11.81 12.23 9.75
N THR A 147 -12.15 12.98 10.78
CA THR A 147 -11.57 12.72 12.10
C THR A 147 -11.90 11.30 12.52
N LEU A 148 -11.06 10.75 13.39
CA LEU A 148 -11.27 9.44 13.95
C LEU A 148 -12.72 9.30 14.50
N SER A 149 -13.14 10.21 15.38
CA SER A 149 -14.50 10.22 15.96
C SER A 149 -15.64 10.17 14.92
N GLU A 150 -15.56 10.96 13.85
CA GLU A 150 -16.57 10.96 12.78
C GLU A 150 -16.65 9.62 12.05
N ARG A 151 -15.50 9.01 11.74
CA ARG A 151 -15.48 7.68 11.08
C ARG A 151 -16.16 6.62 11.95
N ARG A 152 -16.00 6.68 13.27
CA ARG A 152 -16.65 5.72 14.18
C ARG A 152 -18.16 5.87 14.14
N ARG A 153 -18.67 7.10 14.25
CA ARG A 153 -20.11 7.36 14.17
C ARG A 153 -20.69 6.90 12.84
N ALA A 154 -19.97 7.12 11.74
CA ALA A 154 -20.34 6.58 10.44
C ALA A 154 -20.38 5.04 10.45
N LEU A 155 -19.35 4.39 10.99
CA LEU A 155 -19.28 2.93 11.08
C LEU A 155 -20.39 2.33 11.94
N ASP A 156 -20.68 2.90 13.10
CA ASP A 156 -21.74 2.44 14.00
C ASP A 156 -23.11 2.52 13.32
N LEU A 157 -23.31 3.53 12.46
CA LEU A 157 -24.49 3.68 11.63
C LEU A 157 -24.53 2.60 10.53
N PHE A 158 -23.42 2.40 9.80
CA PHE A 158 -23.35 1.45 8.68
C PHE A 158 -23.47 -0.02 9.11
N LYS A 159 -23.06 -0.37 10.34
CA LYS A 159 -23.22 -1.72 10.93
C LYS A 159 -24.68 -2.16 11.07
N GLN A 160 -25.64 -1.24 10.97
CA GLN A 160 -27.06 -1.58 11.01
C GLN A 160 -27.50 -2.37 9.78
N HIS A 161 -26.75 -2.31 8.67
CA HIS A 161 -27.05 -3.11 7.49
C HIS A 161 -26.67 -4.59 7.70
N PRO A 162 -27.55 -5.54 7.37
CA PRO A 162 -27.26 -6.98 7.53
C PRO A 162 -26.02 -7.46 6.77
N ASP A 163 -25.71 -6.85 5.63
CA ASP A 163 -24.52 -7.19 4.82
C ASP A 163 -23.21 -6.61 5.36
N ASN A 164 -23.27 -5.62 6.27
CA ASN A 164 -22.10 -4.96 6.81
C ASN A 164 -21.64 -5.66 8.09
N LYS A 165 -21.13 -6.89 7.94
CA LYS A 165 -20.51 -7.67 9.02
C LYS A 165 -18.99 -7.58 8.92
N ASP A 166 -18.34 -7.54 10.09
CA ASP A 166 -16.88 -7.47 10.24
C ASP A 166 -16.24 -6.17 9.68
N GLY A 167 -14.91 -6.07 9.70
CA GLY A 167 -14.15 -4.80 9.57
C GLY A 167 -14.54 -3.91 8.38
N TYR A 168 -14.33 -2.59 8.50
CA TYR A 168 -14.85 -1.54 7.59
C TYR A 168 -14.59 -1.69 6.08
N THR A 169 -13.73 -2.62 5.68
CA THR A 169 -13.36 -2.92 4.29
C THR A 169 -14.28 -3.95 3.63
N SER A 170 -15.22 -4.54 4.38
CA SER A 170 -16.28 -5.44 3.90
C SER A 170 -17.55 -4.71 3.49
N TYR A 171 -17.67 -3.41 3.80
CA TYR A 171 -18.91 -2.68 3.60
C TYR A 171 -19.13 -2.40 2.11
N LYS A 172 -20.37 -2.67 1.67
CA LYS A 172 -20.74 -2.37 0.29
C LYS A 172 -20.89 -0.87 0.11
N ASN A 173 -20.36 -0.30 -0.98
CA ASN A 173 -20.50 1.13 -1.26
C ASN A 173 -21.99 1.54 -1.37
N THR A 174 -22.87 0.65 -1.82
CA THR A 174 -24.34 0.87 -1.87
C THR A 174 -25.02 0.91 -0.51
N THR A 175 -24.32 0.51 0.55
CA THR A 175 -24.82 0.52 1.94
C THR A 175 -24.14 1.61 2.79
N THR A 176 -23.30 2.44 2.17
CA THR A 176 -22.53 3.48 2.85
C THR A 176 -22.66 4.79 2.12
N PHE A 177 -22.34 5.90 2.78
CA PHE A 177 -22.61 7.24 2.26
C PHE A 177 -21.66 8.28 2.88
N PRO A 178 -21.46 9.45 2.24
CA PRO A 178 -20.52 10.45 2.73
C PRO A 178 -21.02 11.07 4.04
N PHE A 179 -20.51 10.56 5.16
CA PHE A 179 -21.05 10.85 6.49
C PHE A 179 -20.92 12.33 6.88
N ASP A 180 -19.85 13.01 6.48
CA ASP A 180 -19.61 14.44 6.80
C ASP A 180 -20.40 15.42 5.89
N ALA A 181 -21.34 14.93 5.09
CA ALA A 181 -22.19 15.76 4.23
C ALA A 181 -23.44 16.29 4.97
N SER A 182 -24.15 17.24 4.33
CA SER A 182 -25.47 17.70 4.73
C SER A 182 -26.54 16.86 4.06
N TYR A 183 -26.77 17.01 2.75
CA TYR A 183 -27.86 16.36 2.02
C TYR A 183 -27.35 15.68 0.73
N PRO A 184 -26.52 14.63 0.84
CA PRO A 184 -25.90 13.99 -0.32
C PRO A 184 -26.89 13.08 -1.05
N ILE A 185 -26.93 13.19 -2.38
CA ILE A 185 -27.67 12.28 -3.27
C ILE A 185 -26.66 11.65 -4.24
N PRO A 186 -26.74 10.33 -4.54
CA PRO A 186 -25.92 9.73 -5.59
C PRO A 186 -26.09 10.48 -6.91
N LEU A 187 -24.99 10.90 -7.53
CA LEU A 187 -25.02 11.71 -8.75
C LEU A 187 -25.78 10.99 -9.89
N ALA A 188 -25.61 9.67 -9.99
CA ALA A 188 -26.29 8.85 -10.97
C ALA A 188 -27.82 8.93 -10.85
N PHE A 189 -28.39 9.10 -9.65
CA PHE A 189 -29.84 9.26 -9.49
C PHE A 189 -30.33 10.53 -10.15
N ILE A 190 -29.57 11.63 -10.07
CA ILE A 190 -29.93 12.90 -10.69
C ILE A 190 -29.78 12.82 -12.21
N ILE A 191 -28.68 12.22 -12.68
CA ILE A 191 -28.39 12.07 -14.11
C ILE A 191 -29.45 11.22 -14.82
N GLU A 192 -29.84 10.08 -14.24
CA GLU A 192 -30.78 9.13 -14.87
C GLU A 192 -32.24 9.59 -14.85
N SER A 193 -32.62 10.46 -13.90
CA SER A 193 -34.03 10.85 -13.68
C SER A 193 -34.53 11.88 -14.70
N LYS A 194 -35.82 11.86 -15.02
CA LYS A 194 -36.46 12.81 -15.96
C LYS A 194 -36.89 14.11 -15.29
N ASP A 195 -37.15 14.04 -13.99
CA ASP A 195 -37.51 15.15 -13.13
C ASP A 195 -37.01 14.88 -11.70
N SER A 196 -37.14 15.86 -10.82
CA SER A 196 -36.74 15.76 -9.42
C SER A 196 -37.65 14.83 -8.60
N ASP A 197 -38.88 14.55 -9.03
CA ASP A 197 -39.76 13.61 -8.35
C ASP A 197 -39.28 12.16 -8.57
N GLU A 198 -38.75 11.85 -9.75
CA GLU A 198 -38.08 10.58 -10.03
C GLU A 198 -36.77 10.42 -9.23
N VAL A 199 -36.03 11.52 -8.98
CA VAL A 199 -34.87 11.49 -8.06
C VAL A 199 -35.31 11.09 -6.65
N ILE A 200 -36.43 11.67 -6.17
CA ILE A 200 -37.00 11.36 -4.85
C ILE A 200 -37.43 9.89 -4.77
N ALA A 201 -38.04 9.35 -5.84
CA ALA A 201 -38.43 7.94 -5.91
C ALA A 201 -37.22 7.01 -5.81
N LYS A 202 -36.12 7.29 -6.53
CA LYS A 202 -34.87 6.51 -6.44
C LYS A 202 -34.24 6.56 -5.04
N VAL A 203 -34.31 7.71 -4.37
CA VAL A 203 -33.85 7.86 -2.98
C VAL A 203 -34.64 6.93 -2.04
N GLU A 204 -35.97 6.91 -2.16
CA GLU A 204 -36.86 6.05 -1.37
C GLU A 204 -36.57 4.55 -1.60
N GLU A 205 -36.40 4.18 -2.87
CA GLU A 205 -36.18 2.81 -3.32
C GLU A 205 -34.83 2.24 -2.87
N HIS A 206 -33.74 3.03 -2.99
CA HIS A 206 -32.38 2.48 -2.94
C HIS A 206 -31.55 2.87 -1.72
N LEU A 207 -31.78 4.02 -1.09
CA LEU A 207 -30.97 4.40 0.07
C LEU A 207 -31.29 3.50 1.28
N PRO A 208 -30.31 3.23 2.16
CA PRO A 208 -30.54 2.42 3.35
C PRO A 208 -31.46 3.11 4.35
N ASP A 209 -32.27 2.36 5.09
CA ASP A 209 -33.23 2.95 6.04
C ASP A 209 -32.54 3.81 7.13
N TYR A 210 -31.32 3.44 7.55
CA TYR A 210 -30.51 4.17 8.54
C TYR A 210 -29.77 5.39 7.98
N PHE A 211 -30.10 5.85 6.77
CA PHE A 211 -29.43 6.99 6.14
C PHE A 211 -29.54 8.25 6.99
N SER A 212 -28.41 8.69 7.56
CA SER A 212 -28.29 9.88 8.43
C SER A 212 -26.89 10.46 8.37
N THR A 213 -26.77 11.74 8.06
CA THR A 213 -25.48 12.42 7.88
C THR A 213 -25.16 13.35 9.04
N LEU A 214 -23.88 13.68 9.19
CA LEU A 214 -23.39 14.52 10.27
C LEU A 214 -24.01 15.92 10.28
N ARG A 215 -24.32 16.47 9.11
CA ARG A 215 -24.74 17.87 8.94
C ARG A 215 -26.14 18.04 8.35
N GLY A 216 -26.84 16.93 8.09
CA GLY A 216 -28.16 16.97 7.45
C GLY A 216 -29.30 17.28 8.42
N GLY A 217 -29.13 17.01 9.71
CA GLY A 217 -30.18 17.24 10.71
C GLY A 217 -31.40 16.33 10.57
N PHE A 218 -31.26 15.16 9.94
CA PHE A 218 -32.28 14.11 9.83
C PHE A 218 -31.79 12.79 10.45
N ALA A 219 -32.72 12.04 11.05
CA ALA A 219 -32.42 10.83 11.80
C ALA A 219 -32.38 9.55 10.94
N ASP A 220 -33.12 9.52 9.83
CA ASP A 220 -33.24 8.35 8.96
C ASP A 220 -33.67 8.72 7.52
N LYS A 221 -33.77 7.70 6.65
CA LYS A 221 -34.19 7.86 5.25
C LYS A 221 -35.58 8.47 5.09
N ASN A 222 -36.54 8.11 5.95
CA ASN A 222 -37.92 8.58 5.82
C ASN A 222 -38.03 10.07 6.12
N GLU A 223 -37.28 10.55 7.11
CA GLU A 223 -37.16 11.97 7.41
C GLU A 223 -36.45 12.71 6.26
N PHE A 224 -35.34 12.17 5.74
CA PHE A 224 -34.66 12.75 4.57
C PHE A 224 -35.58 12.84 3.34
N PHE A 225 -36.31 11.78 3.04
CA PHE A 225 -37.31 11.74 1.97
C PHE A 225 -38.41 12.79 2.16
N SER A 226 -38.89 12.96 3.39
CA SER A 226 -39.89 13.98 3.73
C SER A 226 -39.35 15.41 3.54
N LEU A 227 -38.09 15.65 3.88
CA LEU A 227 -37.39 16.93 3.63
C LEU A 227 -37.25 17.19 2.12
N LEU A 228 -36.90 16.19 1.31
CA LEU A 228 -36.78 16.33 -0.15
C LEU A 228 -38.12 16.71 -0.81
N LYS A 229 -39.24 16.22 -0.28
CA LYS A 229 -40.59 16.58 -0.76
C LYS A 229 -41.07 17.95 -0.29
N THR A 230 -40.45 18.51 0.74
CA THR A 230 -40.88 19.75 1.38
C THR A 230 -39.77 20.80 1.33
N GLU A 231 -38.98 20.91 2.39
CA GLU A 231 -38.02 21.99 2.64
C GLU A 231 -36.87 22.05 1.64
N LEU A 232 -36.42 20.91 1.11
CA LEU A 232 -35.29 20.80 0.18
C LEU A 232 -35.71 20.70 -1.28
N LYS A 233 -37.02 20.71 -1.57
CA LYS A 233 -37.53 20.59 -2.94
C LYS A 233 -37.00 21.71 -3.85
N PRO A 234 -36.96 22.99 -3.44
CA PRO A 234 -36.43 24.06 -4.28
C PRO A 234 -34.94 23.88 -4.63
N GLU A 235 -34.11 23.48 -3.66
CA GLU A 235 -32.69 23.22 -3.87
C GLU A 235 -32.47 21.99 -4.75
N LEU A 236 -33.28 20.94 -4.58
CA LEU A 236 -33.24 19.78 -5.46
C LEU A 236 -33.62 20.15 -6.90
N ASP A 237 -34.65 20.99 -7.09
CA ASP A 237 -35.06 21.46 -8.41
C ASP A 237 -33.98 22.29 -9.10
N ASP A 238 -33.32 23.21 -8.37
CA ASP A 238 -32.21 24.01 -8.89
C ASP A 238 -31.01 23.14 -9.30
N ILE A 239 -30.61 22.20 -8.43
CA ILE A 239 -29.52 21.27 -8.69
C ILE A 239 -29.87 20.34 -9.86
N PHE A 240 -31.08 19.78 -9.89
CA PHE A 240 -31.55 18.93 -10.98
C PHE A 240 -31.47 19.68 -12.31
N ASN A 241 -32.01 20.90 -12.39
CA ASN A 241 -31.95 21.71 -13.60
C ASN A 241 -30.52 22.04 -14.01
N THR A 242 -29.62 22.32 -13.05
CA THR A 242 -28.20 22.57 -13.30
C THR A 242 -27.51 21.33 -13.87
N VAL A 243 -27.75 20.15 -13.28
CA VAL A 243 -27.19 18.88 -13.78
C VAL A 243 -27.74 18.55 -15.16
N LYS A 244 -29.03 18.80 -15.44
CA LYS A 244 -29.63 18.58 -16.77
C LYS A 244 -29.10 19.47 -17.86
N GLN A 245 -28.52 20.63 -17.53
CA GLN A 245 -27.78 21.42 -18.54
C GLN A 245 -26.55 20.66 -19.07
N LEU A 246 -26.02 19.69 -18.32
CA LEU A 246 -24.87 18.89 -18.73
C LEU A 246 -25.20 17.88 -19.82
N ASP A 247 -26.47 17.51 -20.01
CA ASP A 247 -26.89 16.57 -21.06
C ASP A 247 -26.50 17.07 -22.46
N ASN A 248 -26.36 18.39 -22.62
CA ASN A 248 -25.96 19.05 -23.86
C ASN A 248 -24.49 19.50 -23.86
N LEU A 249 -23.73 19.26 -22.78
CA LEU A 249 -22.34 19.68 -22.69
C LEU A 249 -21.47 18.83 -23.62
N GLN A 250 -20.87 19.49 -24.61
CA GLN A 250 -19.99 18.87 -25.58
C GLN A 250 -18.52 19.11 -25.22
N ILE A 251 -17.76 18.03 -25.01
CA ILE A 251 -16.32 18.07 -24.77
C ILE A 251 -15.59 17.88 -26.10
N LYS A 252 -14.68 18.79 -26.40
CA LYS A 252 -13.88 18.74 -27.62
C LYS A 252 -12.90 17.57 -27.63
N SER A 253 -12.57 17.11 -28.82
CA SER A 253 -11.55 16.11 -29.06
C SER A 253 -10.67 16.48 -30.25
N ASN A 254 -9.45 15.95 -30.26
CA ASN A 254 -8.51 16.04 -31.37
C ASN A 254 -8.12 14.63 -31.80
N ILE A 255 -7.92 14.44 -33.11
CA ILE A 255 -7.43 13.18 -33.67
C ILE A 255 -6.03 13.44 -34.24
N ILE A 256 -5.07 12.62 -33.86
CA ILE A 256 -3.69 12.66 -34.38
C ILE A 256 -3.70 12.24 -35.86
N ASP A 257 -3.03 13.01 -36.72
CA ASP A 257 -2.90 12.70 -38.16
C ASP A 257 -2.13 11.39 -38.37
N ASP A 258 -2.65 10.53 -39.26
CA ASP A 258 -2.08 9.21 -39.56
C ASP A 258 -0.59 9.27 -39.93
N ARG A 259 -0.13 10.37 -40.55
CA ARG A 259 1.29 10.55 -40.90
C ARG A 259 2.20 10.59 -39.67
N VAL A 260 1.75 11.22 -38.58
CA VAL A 260 2.52 11.33 -37.34
C VAL A 260 2.63 9.96 -36.67
N LEU A 261 1.55 9.16 -36.71
CA LEU A 261 1.52 7.80 -36.18
C LEU A 261 2.38 6.83 -37.01
N GLN A 262 2.40 7.01 -38.34
CA GLN A 262 3.23 6.21 -39.25
C GLN A 262 4.72 6.46 -39.01
N GLU A 263 5.15 7.72 -38.88
CA GLU A 263 6.54 8.05 -38.52
C GLU A 263 6.97 7.43 -37.18
N GLU A 264 6.07 7.40 -36.19
CA GLU A 264 6.32 6.79 -34.88
C GLU A 264 6.49 5.26 -34.97
N ASN A 265 5.66 4.61 -35.79
CA ASN A 265 5.71 3.17 -36.04
C ASN A 265 6.93 2.75 -36.87
N GLU A 266 7.25 3.49 -37.93
CA GLU A 266 8.42 3.23 -38.79
C GLU A 266 9.73 3.40 -38.02
N THR A 267 9.77 4.33 -37.07
CA THR A 267 10.96 4.57 -36.24
C THR A 267 11.01 3.75 -34.95
N GLU A 268 9.95 2.97 -34.67
CA GLU A 268 9.73 2.24 -33.39
C GLU A 268 9.99 3.12 -32.16
N ASN A 269 9.59 4.40 -32.22
CA ASN A 269 9.98 5.41 -31.24
C ASN A 269 8.74 6.06 -30.61
N PRO A 270 8.27 5.62 -29.42
CA PRO A 270 7.06 6.09 -28.76
C PRO A 270 7.17 7.53 -28.17
N THR A 271 7.99 8.40 -28.77
CA THR A 271 8.26 9.76 -28.27
C THR A 271 7.00 10.60 -28.21
N LEU A 272 6.07 10.46 -29.16
CA LEU A 272 4.82 11.20 -29.15
C LEU A 272 3.97 10.74 -27.96
N PHE A 273 3.84 9.43 -27.77
CA PHE A 273 3.14 8.86 -26.62
C PHE A 273 3.73 9.35 -25.28
N VAL A 274 5.05 9.32 -25.12
CA VAL A 274 5.76 9.79 -23.91
C VAL A 274 5.48 11.28 -23.67
N ARG A 275 5.54 12.11 -24.72
CA ARG A 275 5.34 13.57 -24.60
C ARG A 275 3.90 13.91 -24.24
N ILE A 276 2.92 13.28 -24.88
CA ILE A 276 1.49 13.47 -24.59
C ILE A 276 1.21 13.18 -23.11
N ASN A 277 1.71 12.05 -22.62
CA ASN A 277 1.44 11.59 -21.26
C ASN A 277 2.37 12.21 -20.18
N SER A 278 3.27 13.12 -20.57
CA SER A 278 4.17 13.83 -19.64
C SER A 278 3.60 15.15 -19.10
N SER A 279 2.55 15.70 -19.72
CA SER A 279 1.97 17.00 -19.38
C SER A 279 0.80 16.92 -18.36
N GLY A 280 0.34 15.71 -18.03
CA GLY A 280 -0.70 15.44 -17.02
C GLY A 280 -0.11 14.88 -15.71
N THR A 281 -0.78 13.90 -15.09
CA THR A 281 -0.12 13.10 -14.03
C THR A 281 1.02 12.31 -14.69
N THR A 282 2.26 12.73 -14.48
CA THR A 282 3.44 12.17 -15.15
C THR A 282 3.47 10.65 -15.04
N LEU A 283 3.46 9.96 -16.19
CA LEU A 283 3.72 8.52 -16.23
C LEU A 283 5.14 8.28 -15.71
N ASN A 284 5.27 7.35 -14.78
CA ASN A 284 6.60 6.92 -14.35
C ASN A 284 7.24 6.07 -15.46
N GLY A 285 8.55 5.81 -15.37
CA GLY A 285 9.26 5.04 -16.38
C GLY A 285 8.73 3.62 -16.59
N ASP A 286 8.19 2.98 -15.54
CA ASP A 286 7.63 1.63 -15.62
C ASP A 286 6.28 1.63 -16.36
N ASP A 287 5.45 2.66 -16.17
CA ASP A 287 4.18 2.82 -16.88
C ASP A 287 4.42 2.98 -18.40
N LEU A 288 5.46 3.74 -18.79
CA LEU A 288 5.85 3.91 -20.18
C LEU A 288 6.39 2.59 -20.79
N ILE A 289 7.14 1.80 -20.03
CA ILE A 289 7.61 0.48 -20.49
C ILE A 289 6.43 -0.47 -20.69
N TYR A 290 5.49 -0.50 -19.74
CA TYR A 290 4.25 -1.25 -19.82
C TYR A 290 3.41 -0.88 -21.04
N SER A 291 3.40 0.42 -21.34
CA SER A 291 2.74 0.97 -22.51
C SER A 291 3.31 0.41 -23.82
N ILE A 292 4.63 0.47 -23.96
CA ILE A 292 5.37 -0.04 -25.13
C ILE A 292 5.14 -1.55 -25.28
N TYR A 293 5.23 -2.30 -24.18
CA TYR A 293 5.00 -3.74 -24.18
C TYR A 293 3.61 -4.09 -24.73
N LYS A 294 2.55 -3.43 -24.25
CA LYS A 294 1.17 -3.68 -24.70
C LYS A 294 0.95 -3.35 -26.18
N ALA A 295 1.62 -2.32 -26.71
CA ALA A 295 1.56 -1.98 -28.13
C ALA A 295 2.20 -3.07 -29.01
N ILE A 296 3.31 -3.67 -28.55
CA ILE A 296 4.04 -4.71 -29.29
C ILE A 296 3.35 -6.09 -29.16
N PHE A 297 2.71 -6.37 -28.03
CA PHE A 297 2.05 -7.65 -27.75
C PHE A 297 0.56 -7.50 -27.38
N PRO A 298 -0.32 -7.18 -28.35
CA PRO A 298 -1.74 -6.95 -28.07
C PRO A 298 -2.45 -8.15 -27.42
N GLU A 299 -2.05 -9.38 -27.79
CA GLU A 299 -2.63 -10.62 -27.27
C GLU A 299 -2.22 -10.94 -25.82
N ALA A 300 -1.10 -10.39 -25.35
CA ALA A 300 -0.62 -10.59 -23.99
C ALA A 300 -1.32 -9.69 -22.95
N LYS A 301 -2.27 -8.85 -23.40
CA LYS A 301 -3.07 -7.92 -22.59
C LYS A 301 -3.79 -8.62 -21.45
N ASN A 302 -4.64 -9.59 -21.78
CA ASN A 302 -5.42 -10.34 -20.79
C ASN A 302 -4.52 -11.16 -19.89
N LEU A 303 -3.37 -11.60 -20.39
CA LEU A 303 -2.52 -12.53 -19.68
C LEU A 303 -1.75 -11.87 -18.54
N MET A 304 -1.26 -10.63 -18.72
CA MET A 304 -0.64 -9.85 -17.63
C MET A 304 -1.64 -9.43 -16.55
N GLU A 305 -2.88 -9.14 -16.93
CA GLU A 305 -3.97 -8.84 -16.00
C GLU A 305 -4.44 -10.12 -15.27
N ASN A 306 -4.40 -11.28 -15.94
CA ASN A 306 -4.73 -12.61 -15.37
C ASN A 306 -3.56 -13.28 -14.61
N ILE A 307 -2.34 -12.76 -14.70
CA ILE A 307 -1.23 -13.21 -13.84
C ILE A 307 -1.63 -12.97 -12.37
N GLY A 308 -2.49 -11.98 -12.08
CA GLY A 308 -3.40 -12.04 -10.93
C GLY A 308 -2.69 -12.29 -9.60
N LEU A 309 -1.59 -11.61 -9.36
CA LEU A 309 -0.90 -11.66 -8.07
C LEU A 309 -1.37 -10.45 -7.28
N ASP A 310 -2.25 -10.67 -6.29
CA ASP A 310 -2.81 -9.64 -5.38
C ASP A 310 -1.73 -8.90 -4.52
N PHE A 311 -0.45 -9.12 -4.84
CA PHE A 311 0.74 -8.64 -4.15
C PHE A 311 1.59 -7.67 -4.98
N ILE A 312 1.46 -7.64 -6.31
CA ILE A 312 2.41 -6.93 -7.21
C ILE A 312 1.69 -6.24 -8.35
N ALA A 313 1.95 -4.95 -8.55
CA ALA A 313 1.40 -4.18 -9.66
C ALA A 313 1.90 -4.71 -11.03
N PRO A 314 1.06 -4.71 -12.09
CA PRO A 314 1.45 -5.22 -13.42
C PRO A 314 2.72 -4.59 -14.01
N THR A 315 2.97 -3.31 -13.71
CA THR A 315 4.18 -2.60 -14.15
C THR A 315 5.44 -3.15 -13.49
N GLN A 316 5.36 -3.54 -12.21
CA GLN A 316 6.46 -4.19 -11.49
C GLN A 316 6.68 -5.62 -12.01
N VAL A 317 5.62 -6.36 -12.29
CA VAL A 317 5.71 -7.71 -12.91
C VAL A 317 6.48 -7.62 -14.23
N LEU A 318 6.14 -6.66 -15.11
CA LEU A 318 6.85 -6.46 -16.36
C LEU A 318 8.31 -6.07 -16.16
N SER A 319 8.59 -5.19 -15.20
CA SER A 319 9.95 -4.78 -14.87
C SER A 319 10.81 -5.98 -14.46
N LEU A 320 10.29 -6.84 -13.59
CA LEU A 320 10.94 -8.08 -13.17
C LEU A 320 11.10 -9.07 -14.33
N ALA A 321 10.03 -9.33 -15.10
CA ALA A 321 10.06 -10.22 -16.26
C ALA A 321 11.12 -9.80 -17.29
N SER A 322 11.17 -8.50 -17.60
CA SER A 322 12.17 -7.92 -18.52
C SER A 322 13.59 -8.14 -18.02
N ARG A 323 13.82 -8.00 -16.71
CA ARG A 323 15.14 -8.23 -16.10
C ARG A 323 15.50 -9.71 -16.03
N ILE A 324 14.54 -10.61 -15.80
CA ILE A 324 14.75 -12.07 -15.87
C ILE A 324 15.21 -12.46 -17.28
N VAL A 325 14.51 -12.01 -18.32
CA VAL A 325 14.86 -12.30 -19.72
C VAL A 325 16.22 -11.71 -20.07
N ALA A 326 16.46 -10.44 -19.73
CA ALA A 326 17.75 -9.80 -19.97
C ALA A 326 18.89 -10.56 -19.27
N SER A 327 18.70 -10.99 -18.02
CA SER A 327 19.72 -11.72 -17.26
C SER A 327 20.03 -13.08 -17.91
N LYS A 328 19.03 -13.79 -18.45
CA LYS A 328 19.25 -15.04 -19.20
C LYS A 328 20.12 -14.82 -20.44
N LEU A 329 19.82 -13.78 -21.22
CA LEU A 329 20.57 -13.47 -22.43
C LEU A 329 22.01 -13.04 -22.10
N ASP A 330 22.20 -12.36 -20.97
CA ASP A 330 23.51 -11.90 -20.50
C ASP A 330 24.22 -12.94 -19.61
N SER A 331 23.95 -14.24 -19.78
CA SER A 331 24.62 -15.35 -19.06
C SER A 331 24.51 -15.25 -17.53
N ASN A 332 23.29 -15.07 -17.02
CA ASN A 332 22.93 -14.94 -15.61
C ASN A 332 23.54 -13.72 -14.91
N LYS A 333 23.93 -12.66 -15.65
CA LYS A 333 24.45 -11.42 -15.05
C LYS A 333 23.34 -10.57 -14.43
N TYR A 334 23.71 -9.81 -13.40
CA TYR A 334 22.81 -8.83 -12.79
C TYR A 334 22.45 -7.73 -13.79
N VAL A 335 21.14 -7.54 -14.02
CA VAL A 335 20.60 -6.45 -14.84
C VAL A 335 19.95 -5.41 -13.93
N LYS A 336 20.46 -4.17 -13.97
CA LYS A 336 19.86 -3.02 -13.27
C LYS A 336 18.43 -2.76 -13.78
N LYS A 337 17.64 -2.00 -13.03
CA LYS A 337 16.31 -1.56 -13.47
C LYS A 337 16.38 -0.94 -14.86
N ILE A 338 15.61 -1.52 -15.80
CA ILE A 338 15.59 -1.12 -17.20
C ILE A 338 14.78 0.18 -17.30
N ASN A 339 15.37 1.22 -17.87
CA ASN A 339 14.65 2.47 -18.17
C ASN A 339 14.04 2.42 -19.58
N VAL A 340 13.19 3.38 -19.92
CA VAL A 340 12.46 3.42 -21.20
C VAL A 340 13.41 3.28 -22.41
N ARG A 341 14.53 4.01 -22.43
CA ARG A 341 15.50 3.96 -23.54
C ARG A 341 16.18 2.60 -23.64
N ASP A 342 16.55 2.01 -22.51
CA ASP A 342 17.15 0.67 -22.49
C ASP A 342 16.14 -0.40 -22.92
N PHE A 343 14.87 -0.29 -22.49
CA PHE A 343 13.81 -1.19 -22.91
C PHE A 343 13.57 -1.13 -24.42
N GLN A 344 13.45 0.09 -24.98
CA GLN A 344 13.33 0.31 -26.43
C GLN A 344 14.48 -0.29 -27.21
N ARG A 345 15.70 -0.19 -26.69
CA ARG A 345 16.88 -0.80 -27.33
C ARG A 345 16.81 -2.33 -27.26
N ARG A 346 16.43 -2.90 -26.11
CA ARG A 346 16.38 -4.35 -25.89
C ARG A 346 15.24 -5.02 -26.66
N ILE A 347 14.08 -4.37 -26.80
CA ILE A 347 12.92 -4.94 -27.48
C ILE A 347 13.12 -5.12 -28.99
N LYS A 348 14.13 -4.44 -29.57
CA LYS A 348 14.58 -4.65 -30.96
C LYS A 348 15.37 -5.94 -31.17
N ASN A 349 15.84 -6.58 -30.09
CA ASN A 349 16.48 -7.88 -30.18
C ASN A 349 15.41 -8.98 -30.13
N ASP A 350 15.33 -9.79 -31.20
CA ASP A 350 14.32 -10.84 -31.34
C ASP A 350 14.35 -11.86 -30.19
N GLN A 351 15.53 -12.21 -29.66
CA GLN A 351 15.65 -13.15 -28.54
C GLN A 351 15.06 -12.56 -27.26
N PHE A 352 15.25 -11.26 -27.02
CA PHE A 352 14.65 -10.57 -25.87
C PHE A 352 13.14 -10.45 -26.03
N LYS A 353 12.69 -10.06 -27.23
CA LYS A 353 11.28 -9.91 -27.58
C LYS A 353 10.51 -11.23 -27.40
N GLU A 354 11.00 -12.31 -27.99
CA GLU A 354 10.39 -13.65 -27.86
C GLU A 354 10.52 -14.19 -26.43
N GLY A 355 11.65 -13.97 -25.76
CA GLY A 355 11.84 -14.36 -24.36
C GLY A 355 10.82 -13.73 -23.41
N LEU A 356 10.54 -12.43 -23.60
CA LEU A 356 9.55 -11.69 -22.82
C LEU A 356 8.13 -12.15 -23.11
N LYS A 357 7.80 -12.36 -24.39
CA LYS A 357 6.51 -12.90 -24.82
C LYS A 357 6.25 -14.28 -24.19
N ASN A 358 7.23 -15.19 -24.26
CA ASN A 358 7.11 -16.55 -23.73
C ASN A 358 7.00 -16.59 -22.21
N GLN A 359 7.80 -15.78 -21.49
CA GLN A 359 7.74 -15.71 -20.02
C GLN A 359 6.36 -15.33 -19.50
N ILE A 360 5.67 -14.45 -20.22
CA ILE A 360 4.32 -14.03 -19.86
C ILE A 360 3.34 -15.13 -20.29
N GLN A 361 3.31 -15.53 -21.57
CA GLN A 361 2.36 -16.52 -22.13
C GLN A 361 2.33 -17.88 -21.43
N THR A 362 3.47 -18.38 -20.96
CA THR A 362 3.58 -19.73 -20.40
C THR A 362 3.08 -19.85 -18.95
N GLN A 363 2.66 -18.75 -18.31
CA GLN A 363 2.36 -18.67 -16.86
C GLN A 363 3.51 -19.08 -15.93
N GLU A 364 4.70 -19.44 -16.45
CA GLU A 364 5.88 -19.83 -15.65
C GLU A 364 6.23 -18.73 -14.62
N LEU A 365 6.11 -17.46 -15.02
CA LEU A 365 6.36 -16.33 -14.12
C LEU A 365 5.36 -16.26 -12.96
N LYS A 366 4.09 -16.58 -13.23
CA LYS A 366 3.03 -16.62 -12.20
C LYS A 366 3.34 -17.68 -11.16
N ASP A 367 3.68 -18.88 -11.61
CA ASP A 367 4.02 -20.00 -10.72
C ASP A 367 5.28 -19.71 -9.90
N LEU A 368 6.30 -19.10 -10.51
CA LEU A 368 7.52 -18.70 -9.81
C LEU A 368 7.25 -17.64 -8.74
N PHE A 369 6.43 -16.65 -9.04
CA PHE A 369 6.09 -15.60 -8.06
C PHE A 369 5.21 -16.18 -6.95
N ALA A 370 4.24 -17.05 -7.27
CA ALA A 370 3.43 -17.75 -6.29
C ALA A 370 4.30 -18.62 -5.36
N GLN A 371 5.27 -19.35 -5.93
CA GLN A 371 6.25 -20.12 -5.16
C GLN A 371 7.09 -19.21 -4.25
N ALA A 372 7.62 -18.09 -4.77
CA ALA A 372 8.41 -17.15 -3.99
C ALA A 372 7.59 -16.53 -2.84
N ILE A 373 6.35 -16.13 -3.11
CA ILE A 373 5.43 -15.57 -2.11
C ILE A 373 5.10 -16.62 -1.05
N LYS A 374 4.84 -17.88 -1.42
CA LYS A 374 4.58 -18.97 -0.48
C LYS A 374 5.77 -19.25 0.44
N ILE A 375 6.99 -19.21 -0.10
CA ILE A 375 8.20 -19.36 0.72
C ILE A 375 8.36 -18.19 1.68
N LEU A 376 8.16 -16.96 1.19
CA LEU A 376 8.24 -15.74 2.01
C LEU A 376 7.15 -15.68 3.08
N SER A 377 5.93 -16.12 2.79
CA SER A 377 4.83 -16.17 3.78
C SER A 377 5.05 -17.25 4.84
N CYS A 378 5.95 -18.20 4.58
CA CYS A 378 6.11 -19.43 5.37
C CYS A 378 4.79 -20.21 5.52
N GLU A 379 3.85 -20.05 4.59
CA GLU A 379 2.60 -20.80 4.57
C GLU A 379 2.89 -22.29 4.34
N ASP A 380 2.21 -23.14 5.10
CA ASP A 380 2.39 -24.60 5.13
C ASP A 380 3.79 -25.08 5.55
N ASN A 381 4.63 -24.23 6.17
CA ASN A 381 5.93 -24.67 6.68
C ASN A 381 5.80 -25.23 8.10
N SER A 382 6.11 -26.52 8.30
CA SER A 382 5.90 -27.18 9.59
C SER A 382 6.82 -26.71 10.73
N LEU A 383 7.84 -25.90 10.43
CA LEU A 383 8.86 -25.48 11.39
C LEU A 383 8.58 -24.13 12.05
N ILE A 384 7.51 -23.45 11.65
CA ILE A 384 7.09 -22.14 12.19
C ILE A 384 5.59 -22.18 12.51
N VAL A 385 5.21 -21.56 13.63
CA VAL A 385 3.81 -21.44 14.03
C VAL A 385 3.20 -20.19 13.41
N GLY A 386 2.09 -20.38 12.71
CA GLY A 386 1.44 -19.34 11.91
C GLY A 386 2.21 -19.00 10.64
N HIS A 387 1.72 -18.01 9.89
CA HIS A 387 2.35 -17.51 8.68
C HIS A 387 2.70 -16.03 8.83
N ILE A 388 3.65 -15.56 8.03
CA ILE A 388 4.06 -14.14 8.02
C ILE A 388 2.91 -13.30 7.48
N PRO A 389 2.55 -12.19 8.15
CA PRO A 389 1.51 -11.29 7.68
C PRO A 389 1.73 -10.86 6.22
N PRO A 390 0.74 -11.00 5.33
CA PRO A 390 0.95 -10.70 3.92
C PRO A 390 1.31 -9.24 3.64
N VAL A 391 0.95 -8.30 4.53
CA VAL A 391 1.46 -6.91 4.49
C VAL A 391 3.00 -6.83 4.55
N ILE A 392 3.66 -7.67 5.36
CA ILE A 392 5.13 -7.72 5.43
C ILE A 392 5.68 -8.17 4.08
N ILE A 393 5.03 -9.15 3.44
CA ILE A 393 5.45 -9.67 2.13
C ILE A 393 5.26 -8.61 1.04
N LYS A 394 4.12 -7.91 1.02
CA LYS A 394 3.88 -6.78 0.10
C LYS A 394 4.94 -5.69 0.27
N GLN A 395 5.25 -5.30 1.51
CA GLN A 395 6.29 -4.30 1.77
C GLN A 395 7.69 -4.80 1.39
N PHE A 396 7.98 -6.08 1.61
CA PHE A 396 9.24 -6.71 1.20
C PHE A 396 9.43 -6.58 -0.31
N ILE A 397 8.44 -7.01 -1.11
CA ILE A 397 8.50 -6.98 -2.58
C ILE A 397 8.62 -5.54 -3.09
N LYS A 398 7.82 -4.62 -2.52
CA LYS A 398 7.79 -3.22 -2.95
C LYS A 398 9.10 -2.50 -2.66
N ARG A 399 9.68 -2.69 -1.46
CA ARG A 399 10.90 -1.97 -1.02
C ARG A 399 12.19 -2.63 -1.47
N ASN A 400 12.19 -3.96 -1.66
CA ASN A 400 13.39 -4.75 -1.96
C ASN A 400 13.32 -5.43 -3.34
N GLN A 401 12.94 -4.68 -4.39
CA GLN A 401 12.72 -5.25 -5.74
C GLN A 401 13.93 -6.01 -6.29
N ASP A 402 15.16 -5.52 -6.08
CA ASP A 402 16.37 -6.19 -6.56
C ASP A 402 16.65 -7.49 -5.79
N LEU A 403 16.35 -7.51 -4.50
CA LEU A 403 16.48 -8.72 -3.69
C LEU A 403 15.40 -9.75 -4.03
N PHE A 404 14.16 -9.31 -4.25
CA PHE A 404 13.09 -10.17 -4.73
C PHE A 404 13.40 -10.73 -6.12
N LEU A 405 13.98 -9.92 -7.02
CA LEU A 405 14.47 -10.39 -8.31
C LEU A 405 15.55 -11.46 -8.14
N PHE A 406 16.54 -11.25 -7.26
CA PHE A 406 17.57 -12.24 -6.96
C PHE A 406 16.94 -13.57 -6.54
N PHE A 407 15.99 -13.52 -5.62
CA PHE A 407 15.32 -14.71 -5.10
C PHE A 407 14.53 -15.44 -6.20
N VAL A 408 13.68 -14.74 -6.94
CA VAL A 408 12.87 -15.34 -8.01
C VAL A 408 13.74 -15.89 -9.13
N TYR A 409 14.79 -15.16 -9.53
CA TYR A 409 15.70 -15.63 -10.57
C TYR A 409 16.50 -16.85 -10.12
N TRP A 410 16.91 -16.89 -8.84
CA TRP A 410 17.57 -18.06 -8.27
C TRP A 410 16.67 -19.30 -8.32
N LEU A 411 15.39 -19.17 -7.94
CA LEU A 411 14.41 -20.26 -8.06
C LEU A 411 14.27 -20.70 -9.51
N HIS A 412 14.20 -19.73 -10.42
CA HIS A 412 14.02 -19.97 -11.84
C HIS A 412 15.16 -20.81 -12.46
N ILE A 413 16.43 -20.55 -12.12
CA ILE A 413 17.57 -21.24 -12.74
C ILE A 413 17.99 -22.53 -12.01
N ASN A 414 17.73 -22.64 -10.70
CA ASN A 414 18.20 -23.79 -9.93
C ASN A 414 17.19 -24.95 -9.90
N LYS A 415 15.88 -24.68 -9.96
CA LYS A 415 14.77 -25.65 -10.05
C LYS A 415 14.97 -26.90 -9.16
N ILE A 416 15.39 -26.69 -7.91
CA ILE A 416 15.59 -27.79 -6.94
C ILE A 416 14.35 -28.02 -6.09
N GLU A 417 14.18 -29.23 -5.58
CA GLU A 417 13.17 -29.54 -4.57
C GLU A 417 13.55 -28.87 -3.24
N LEU A 418 12.59 -28.22 -2.60
CA LEU A 418 12.83 -27.44 -1.38
C LEU A 418 12.13 -28.08 -0.19
N THR A 419 12.93 -28.50 0.79
CA THR A 419 12.42 -28.94 2.09
C THR A 419 11.95 -27.73 2.91
N ASP A 420 11.09 -27.96 3.90
CA ASP A 420 10.62 -26.89 4.79
C ASP A 420 11.76 -26.19 5.53
N HIS A 421 12.83 -26.93 5.84
CA HIS A 421 14.04 -26.38 6.43
C HIS A 421 14.75 -25.38 5.50
N ILE A 422 14.90 -25.73 4.21
CA ILE A 422 15.52 -24.83 3.22
C ILE A 422 14.62 -23.62 2.97
N LYS A 423 13.30 -23.81 2.84
CA LYS A 423 12.35 -22.70 2.68
C LYS A 423 12.41 -21.72 3.85
N LEU A 424 12.52 -22.23 5.09
CA LEU A 424 12.64 -21.39 6.27
C LEU A 424 13.95 -20.59 6.27
N LYS A 425 15.08 -21.24 5.89
CA LYS A 425 16.37 -20.55 5.73
C LYS A 425 16.32 -19.47 4.65
N MET A 426 15.63 -19.72 3.53
CA MET A 426 15.40 -18.71 2.48
C MET A 426 14.69 -17.49 3.05
N ALA A 427 13.54 -17.69 3.70
CA ALA A 427 12.78 -16.61 4.30
C ALA A 427 13.61 -15.85 5.36
N GLY A 428 14.31 -16.56 6.26
CA GLY A 428 15.14 -15.98 7.30
C GLY A 428 16.28 -15.12 6.76
N LYS A 429 17.01 -15.59 5.74
CA LYS A 429 18.05 -14.80 5.07
C LYS A 429 17.48 -13.57 4.36
N LEU A 430 16.38 -13.73 3.63
CA LEU A 430 15.73 -12.62 2.91
C LEU A 430 15.25 -11.53 3.88
N MET A 431 14.60 -11.91 4.98
CA MET A 431 14.18 -10.96 6.01
C MET A 431 15.38 -10.31 6.70
N SER A 432 16.45 -11.07 6.98
CA SER A 432 17.70 -10.51 7.51
C SER A 432 18.27 -9.45 6.57
N PHE A 433 18.29 -9.72 5.26
CA PHE A 433 18.79 -8.78 4.26
C PHE A 433 17.93 -7.51 4.17
N ALA A 434 16.61 -7.66 4.21
CA ALA A 434 15.68 -6.53 4.13
C ALA A 434 15.63 -5.67 5.40
N TRP A 435 15.85 -6.26 6.58
CA TRP A 435 15.64 -5.59 7.87
C TRP A 435 16.91 -5.03 8.49
N PHE A 436 18.08 -5.53 8.08
CA PHE A 436 19.37 -5.16 8.66
C PHE A 436 20.34 -4.63 7.59
N ASP A 437 19.79 -3.85 6.65
CA ASP A 437 20.50 -3.07 5.64
C ASP A 437 21.53 -3.87 4.82
N PHE A 438 21.12 -4.95 4.16
CA PHE A 438 22.04 -5.59 3.23
C PHE A 438 22.47 -4.62 2.12
N GLU A 439 23.77 -4.34 2.07
CA GLU A 439 24.35 -3.54 1.00
C GLU A 439 24.89 -4.40 -0.15
N ASN A 440 24.79 -3.89 -1.39
CA ASN A 440 25.43 -4.42 -2.60
C ASN A 440 24.80 -5.70 -3.20
N ILE A 441 23.51 -5.63 -3.57
CA ILE A 441 22.80 -6.67 -4.33
C ILE A 441 23.52 -7.11 -5.64
N PRO A 442 24.16 -6.21 -6.43
CA PRO A 442 24.88 -6.63 -7.63
C PRO A 442 26.00 -7.64 -7.34
N ARG A 443 26.71 -7.46 -6.22
CA ARG A 443 27.74 -8.40 -5.78
C ARG A 443 27.14 -9.73 -5.33
N LEU A 444 26.10 -9.68 -4.49
CA LEU A 444 25.35 -10.89 -4.08
C LEU A 444 24.94 -11.72 -5.29
N TRP A 445 24.38 -11.05 -6.30
CA TRP A 445 24.00 -11.69 -7.54
C TRP A 445 25.19 -12.36 -8.23
N ASN A 446 26.23 -11.58 -8.54
CA ASN A 446 27.36 -12.08 -9.33
C ASN A 446 28.09 -13.24 -8.65
N GLU A 447 28.20 -13.23 -7.32
CA GLU A 447 28.93 -14.26 -6.58
C GLU A 447 28.07 -15.47 -6.19
N LYS A 448 26.78 -15.26 -5.92
CA LYS A 448 25.94 -16.31 -5.30
C LYS A 448 24.77 -16.80 -6.17
N ILE A 449 24.44 -16.16 -7.30
CA ILE A 449 23.24 -16.56 -8.09
C ILE A 449 23.32 -17.99 -8.64
N ASN A 450 24.51 -18.43 -9.08
CA ASN A 450 24.72 -19.76 -9.63
C ASN A 450 25.01 -20.82 -8.54
N ASN A 451 25.05 -20.43 -7.27
CA ASN A 451 25.34 -21.33 -6.16
C ASN A 451 24.05 -21.99 -5.66
N LYS A 452 23.91 -23.29 -5.92
CA LYS A 452 22.76 -24.12 -5.51
C LYS A 452 22.62 -24.28 -3.99
N ASN A 453 23.72 -24.16 -3.27
CA ASN A 453 23.75 -24.36 -1.81
C ASN A 453 23.74 -23.02 -1.05
N PHE A 454 23.61 -21.89 -1.75
CA PHE A 454 23.67 -20.56 -1.16
C PHE A 454 22.75 -20.41 0.07
N TRP A 455 21.54 -20.97 0.03
CA TRP A 455 20.58 -20.86 1.13
C TRP A 455 20.95 -21.69 2.37
N GLU A 456 21.80 -22.70 2.22
CA GLU A 456 22.32 -23.53 3.31
C GLU A 456 23.58 -22.94 3.96
N GLU A 457 24.30 -22.07 3.25
CA GLU A 457 25.48 -21.38 3.79
C GLU A 457 25.13 -20.56 5.04
N SER A 458 26.11 -20.31 5.90
CA SER A 458 25.91 -19.38 7.01
C SER A 458 25.81 -17.92 6.53
N LEU A 459 25.23 -17.05 7.35
CA LEU A 459 25.25 -15.60 7.19
C LEU A 459 26.61 -14.97 7.54
N ASN A 460 27.53 -15.71 8.16
CA ASN A 460 28.82 -15.18 8.65
C ASN A 460 29.63 -14.40 7.60
N GLU A 461 29.74 -14.92 6.37
CA GLU A 461 30.44 -14.22 5.28
C GLU A 461 29.73 -12.92 4.89
N ILE A 462 28.39 -12.93 4.95
CA ILE A 462 27.51 -11.86 4.50
C ILE A 462 27.33 -10.76 5.56
N ILE A 463 27.46 -11.08 6.85
CA ILE A 463 27.53 -10.09 7.92
C ILE A 463 28.80 -9.27 7.72
N TRP A 464 28.64 -7.95 7.51
CA TRP A 464 29.76 -7.06 7.21
C TRP A 464 30.71 -7.68 6.17
N TRP A 465 30.15 -7.97 4.98
CA TRP A 465 30.87 -8.50 3.83
C TRP A 465 32.06 -7.58 3.49
N ASP A 466 33.27 -8.12 3.61
CA ASP A 466 34.56 -7.42 3.50
C ASP A 466 34.65 -6.17 4.39
N ASP A 467 34.10 -6.25 5.61
CA ASP A 467 34.09 -5.19 6.62
C ASP A 467 33.47 -3.86 6.14
N LYS A 468 32.66 -3.90 5.07
CA LYS A 468 32.04 -2.70 4.50
C LYS A 468 30.60 -2.88 4.03
N TYR A 469 30.30 -3.98 3.35
CA TYR A 469 29.00 -4.23 2.72
C TYR A 469 28.22 -5.31 3.48
N GLY A 470 27.07 -5.76 2.98
CA GLY A 470 26.32 -6.84 3.60
C GLY A 470 25.42 -6.39 4.75
N ILE A 471 24.98 -7.32 5.61
CA ILE A 471 24.07 -7.00 6.74
C ILE A 471 24.85 -6.59 7.99
N HIS A 472 24.19 -5.82 8.87
CA HIS A 472 24.71 -5.55 10.21
C HIS A 472 24.85 -6.84 11.04
N PHE A 473 25.71 -6.80 12.07
CA PHE A 473 25.80 -7.87 13.05
C PHE A 473 24.46 -8.09 13.75
N LEU A 474 24.00 -9.33 13.78
CA LEU A 474 22.84 -9.75 14.57
C LEU A 474 23.34 -10.32 15.88
N ILE A 475 22.88 -9.76 17.00
CA ILE A 475 23.30 -10.15 18.35
C ILE A 475 22.34 -11.21 18.89
N GLN A 476 22.84 -12.19 19.64
CA GLN A 476 21.98 -13.15 20.34
C GLN A 476 21.07 -12.43 21.35
N PRO A 477 19.76 -12.74 21.39
CA PRO A 477 18.81 -12.07 22.29
C PRO A 477 19.22 -12.11 23.77
N ASP A 478 19.74 -13.24 24.26
CA ASP A 478 20.18 -13.37 25.65
C ASP A 478 21.35 -12.44 25.98
N LEU A 479 22.35 -12.37 25.10
CA LEU A 479 23.49 -11.46 25.27
C LEU A 479 23.05 -9.99 25.27
N LEU A 480 22.06 -9.65 24.44
CA LEU A 480 21.47 -8.31 24.40
C LEU A 480 20.68 -8.00 25.67
N ARG A 481 19.97 -8.99 26.21
CA ARG A 481 19.22 -8.89 27.48
C ARG A 481 20.16 -8.66 28.65
N GLU A 482 21.23 -9.45 28.75
CA GLU A 482 22.29 -9.26 29.74
C GLU A 482 22.93 -7.88 29.63
N TYR A 483 23.15 -7.38 28.41
CA TYR A 483 23.72 -6.06 28.20
C TYR A 483 22.86 -4.94 28.81
N TYR A 484 21.56 -4.92 28.48
CA TYR A 484 20.64 -3.86 28.95
C TYR A 484 20.24 -4.00 30.42
N LEU A 485 20.42 -5.17 31.05
CA LEU A 485 20.22 -5.36 32.50
C LEU A 485 21.32 -4.74 33.36
N GLN A 486 22.46 -4.35 32.78
CA GLN A 486 23.56 -3.74 33.53
C GLN A 486 23.17 -2.35 34.05
N PRO A 487 23.31 -2.07 35.37
CA PRO A 487 23.03 -0.75 35.92
C PRO A 487 23.85 0.38 35.27
N LYS A 488 25.04 0.07 34.74
CA LYS A 488 25.87 1.04 34.00
C LYS A 488 25.21 1.52 32.72
N VAL A 489 24.54 0.63 31.97
CA VAL A 489 23.85 1.00 30.73
C VAL A 489 22.64 1.87 31.06
N GLU A 490 21.83 1.45 32.03
CA GLU A 490 20.69 2.22 32.55
C GLU A 490 21.11 3.64 32.99
N ASN A 491 22.18 3.75 33.77
CA ASN A 491 22.71 5.03 34.24
C ASN A 491 23.16 5.96 33.10
N ARG A 492 23.70 5.44 31.99
CA ARG A 492 24.07 6.28 30.84
C ARG A 492 22.87 7.03 30.24
N PHE A 493 21.68 6.43 30.28
CA PHE A 493 20.47 7.11 29.82
C PHE A 493 19.96 8.12 30.85
N ILE A 494 20.04 7.79 32.14
CA ILE A 494 19.62 8.69 33.24
C ILE A 494 20.50 9.95 33.26
N SER A 495 21.82 9.79 33.12
CA SER A 495 22.79 10.89 33.17
C SER A 495 22.98 11.65 31.85
N GLU A 496 22.17 11.33 30.83
CA GLU A 496 22.24 11.92 29.49
C GLU A 496 23.61 11.77 28.80
N ASP A 497 24.30 10.65 29.05
CA ASP A 497 25.60 10.36 28.44
C ASP A 497 25.51 10.45 26.90
N LYS A 498 26.47 11.12 26.28
CA LYS A 498 26.56 11.25 24.81
C LYS A 498 26.65 9.89 24.12
N ASP A 499 27.23 8.89 24.77
CA ASP A 499 27.49 7.55 24.23
C ASP A 499 26.49 6.50 24.75
N ARG A 500 25.34 6.93 25.29
CA ARG A 500 24.31 6.05 25.88
C ARG A 500 23.72 5.01 24.95
N TRP A 501 23.72 5.26 23.64
CA TRP A 501 23.28 4.29 22.62
C TRP A 501 24.37 3.27 22.22
N GLY A 502 25.61 3.53 22.64
CA GLY A 502 26.77 2.73 22.30
C GLY A 502 27.00 1.56 23.26
N LEU A 503 28.04 0.81 22.94
CA LEU A 503 28.57 -0.31 23.70
C LEU A 503 29.33 0.17 24.96
N LEU A 504 29.42 -0.69 25.98
CA LEU A 504 30.34 -0.52 27.10
C LEU A 504 31.72 -1.09 26.73
N GLU A 505 32.82 -0.46 27.18
CA GLU A 505 34.18 -1.01 27.00
C GLU A 505 34.45 -2.20 27.95
N ASP A 506 33.59 -2.38 28.96
CA ASP A 506 33.70 -3.39 30.00
C ASP A 506 32.42 -4.24 30.12
N GLY A 507 32.44 -5.24 31.02
CA GLY A 507 31.30 -6.12 31.28
C GLY A 507 30.81 -6.84 30.03
N ILE A 508 29.49 -6.91 29.84
CA ILE A 508 28.87 -7.59 28.69
C ILE A 508 29.27 -6.95 27.35
N GLY A 509 29.71 -5.69 27.35
CA GLY A 509 30.25 -5.06 26.15
C GLY A 509 31.46 -5.81 25.58
N THR A 510 32.34 -6.31 26.44
CA THR A 510 33.48 -7.17 26.02
C THR A 510 33.04 -8.51 25.47
N GLU A 511 31.94 -9.06 25.99
CA GLU A 511 31.37 -10.33 25.52
C GLU A 511 30.71 -10.19 24.15
N ILE A 512 30.07 -9.05 23.87
CA ILE A 512 29.55 -8.70 22.54
C ILE A 512 30.69 -8.56 21.53
N ILE A 513 31.80 -7.91 21.88
CA ILE A 513 32.98 -7.83 21.01
C ILE A 513 33.53 -9.23 20.73
N LYS A 514 33.63 -10.07 21.77
CA LYS A 514 34.05 -11.46 21.61
C LYS A 514 33.10 -12.23 20.69
N TYR A 515 31.80 -12.04 20.83
CA TYR A 515 30.81 -12.63 19.94
C TYR A 515 31.03 -12.20 18.48
N TYR A 516 31.27 -10.91 18.21
CA TYR A 516 31.60 -10.45 16.85
C TYR A 516 32.86 -11.11 16.31
N ASN A 517 33.89 -11.23 17.16
CA ASN A 517 35.13 -11.88 16.80
C ASN A 517 34.93 -13.37 16.49
N ASP A 518 34.08 -14.06 17.26
CA ASP A 518 33.74 -15.47 17.05
C ASP A 518 32.90 -15.69 15.79
N VAL A 519 32.05 -14.73 15.40
CA VAL A 519 31.23 -14.78 14.17
C VAL A 519 32.09 -14.58 12.92
N LYS A 520 33.01 -13.60 12.92
CA LYS A 520 33.83 -13.28 11.74
C LYS A 520 35.21 -13.91 11.74
N THR A 521 35.60 -14.56 12.84
CA THR A 521 36.96 -15.08 13.04
C THR A 521 38.02 -13.97 12.81
N GLN A 522 37.74 -12.77 13.35
CA GLN A 522 38.53 -11.55 13.20
C GLN A 522 38.54 -10.79 14.52
N ASN A 523 39.55 -9.97 14.78
CA ASN A 523 39.57 -9.10 15.97
C ASN A 523 39.07 -7.70 15.61
N TYR A 524 37.99 -7.27 16.25
CA TYR A 524 37.48 -5.90 16.18
C TYR A 524 37.92 -5.09 17.40
N ASP A 525 38.37 -3.87 17.16
CA ASP A 525 38.56 -2.90 18.23
C ASP A 525 37.20 -2.38 18.75
N PHE A 526 37.24 -1.72 19.91
CA PHE A 526 36.04 -1.19 20.56
C PHE A 526 35.30 -0.18 19.68
N GLN A 527 36.02 0.72 19.00
CA GLN A 527 35.39 1.78 18.21
C GLN A 527 34.55 1.19 17.07
N THR A 528 35.12 0.21 16.37
CA THR A 528 34.46 -0.51 15.27
C THR A 528 33.28 -1.33 15.78
N ALA A 529 33.47 -2.10 16.86
CA ALA A 529 32.39 -2.89 17.45
C ALA A 529 31.24 -2.01 17.99
N ASN A 530 31.56 -0.84 18.55
CA ASN A 530 30.58 0.13 19.00
C ASN A 530 29.75 0.70 17.83
N GLU A 531 30.38 1.00 16.68
CA GLU A 531 29.66 1.40 15.47
C GLU A 531 28.69 0.30 15.00
N TYR A 532 29.14 -0.96 15.02
CA TYR A 532 28.31 -2.10 14.64
C TYR A 532 27.11 -2.28 15.57
N PHE A 533 27.36 -2.18 16.88
CA PHE A 533 26.32 -2.24 17.90
C PHE A 533 25.29 -1.11 17.69
N TYR A 534 25.75 0.13 17.54
CA TYR A 534 24.88 1.29 17.32
C TYR A 534 23.97 1.11 16.09
N LYS A 535 24.52 0.66 14.96
CA LYS A 535 23.73 0.40 13.74
C LYS A 535 22.69 -0.70 13.95
N PHE A 536 23.05 -1.80 14.62
CA PHE A 536 22.13 -2.88 14.95
C PHE A 536 20.99 -2.42 15.87
N ILE A 537 21.32 -1.72 16.97
CA ILE A 537 20.33 -1.17 17.90
C ILE A 537 19.35 -0.23 17.18
N GLY A 538 19.87 0.66 16.32
CA GLY A 538 19.03 1.55 15.52
C GLY A 538 18.01 0.80 14.64
N ARG A 539 18.35 -0.39 14.13
CA ARG A 539 17.42 -1.22 13.34
C ARG A 539 16.31 -1.81 14.18
N ILE A 540 16.64 -2.45 15.31
CA ILE A 540 15.61 -3.09 16.16
C ILE A 540 14.72 -2.07 16.88
N GLN A 541 15.18 -0.82 17.05
CA GLN A 541 14.38 0.27 17.61
C GLN A 541 13.33 0.83 16.65
N ASN A 542 13.62 0.85 15.35
CA ASN A 542 12.84 1.63 14.39
C ASN A 542 12.13 0.77 13.34
N ASN A 543 12.52 -0.49 13.17
CA ASN A 543 11.89 -1.36 12.18
C ASN A 543 10.53 -1.89 12.68
N ARG A 544 9.46 -1.18 12.35
CA ARG A 544 8.07 -1.54 12.72
C ARG A 544 7.61 -2.90 12.18
N GLN A 545 8.27 -3.47 11.15
CA GLN A 545 7.90 -4.80 10.65
C GLN A 545 8.20 -5.91 11.66
N LEU A 546 9.18 -5.72 12.56
CA LEU A 546 9.44 -6.65 13.66
C LEU A 546 8.24 -6.73 14.62
N ILE A 547 7.57 -5.60 14.87
CA ILE A 547 6.34 -5.57 15.68
C ILE A 547 5.23 -6.36 14.99
N LEU A 548 5.03 -6.16 13.68
CA LEU A 548 4.00 -6.91 12.93
C LEU A 548 4.27 -8.42 12.92
N LEU A 549 5.54 -8.83 12.84
CA LEU A 549 5.91 -10.24 12.94
C LEU A 549 5.62 -10.80 14.35
N ALA A 550 5.95 -10.04 15.38
CA ALA A 550 5.74 -10.43 16.77
C ALA A 550 4.24 -10.52 17.12
N GLN A 551 3.44 -9.57 16.65
CA GLN A 551 1.98 -9.54 16.82
C GLN A 551 1.22 -10.29 15.70
N ARG A 552 1.86 -11.15 14.91
CA ARG A 552 1.27 -11.70 13.68
C ARG A 552 -0.06 -12.42 13.86
N GLU A 553 -0.28 -13.08 15.00
CA GLU A 553 -1.53 -13.79 15.27
C GLU A 553 -2.69 -12.81 15.34
N TYR A 554 -2.52 -11.74 16.12
CA TYR A 554 -3.46 -10.63 16.18
C TYR A 554 -3.62 -9.94 14.81
N ILE A 555 -2.51 -9.66 14.11
CA ILE A 555 -2.57 -8.98 12.81
C ILE A 555 -3.31 -9.81 11.75
N ASN A 556 -3.04 -11.11 11.68
CA ASN A 556 -3.67 -12.00 10.71
C ASN A 556 -5.15 -12.24 11.07
N ALA A 557 -5.49 -12.36 12.36
CA ALA A 557 -6.87 -12.54 12.79
C ALA A 557 -7.71 -11.27 12.60
N ALA A 558 -7.18 -10.10 12.95
CA ALA A 558 -7.92 -8.84 12.90
C ALA A 558 -7.91 -8.17 11.50
N PHE A 559 -6.91 -8.45 10.67
CA PHE A 559 -6.68 -7.75 9.40
C PHE A 559 -6.36 -8.69 8.21
N GLY A 560 -6.72 -9.98 8.31
CA GLY A 560 -6.50 -10.96 7.24
C GLY A 560 -7.03 -10.53 5.87
N ASP A 561 -8.13 -9.79 5.82
CA ASP A 561 -8.78 -9.34 4.58
C ASP A 561 -8.12 -8.14 3.90
N TYR A 562 -7.34 -7.34 4.64
CA TYR A 562 -6.56 -6.22 4.07
C TYR A 562 -5.62 -6.71 2.96
N ASN A 563 -5.27 -7.99 3.00
CA ASN A 563 -4.38 -8.63 2.03
C ASN A 563 -5.00 -8.77 0.63
N GLN A 564 -6.32 -8.65 0.48
CA GLN A 564 -7.03 -8.68 -0.83
C GLN A 564 -7.09 -7.32 -1.54
N MET A 565 -6.51 -6.26 -0.95
CA MET A 565 -6.53 -4.93 -1.55
C MET A 565 -5.51 -4.81 -2.67
N ASP A 566 -6.02 -4.79 -3.91
CA ASP A 566 -5.36 -4.23 -5.09
C ASP A 566 -5.59 -2.70 -5.08
N ASP A 567 -4.51 -1.94 -5.22
CA ASP A 567 -4.54 -0.56 -5.72
C ASP A 567 -5.15 0.57 -4.86
N MET A 568 -4.63 0.81 -3.66
CA MET A 568 -4.55 2.18 -3.13
C MET A 568 -3.22 2.44 -2.42
N ASP A 569 -2.64 3.62 -2.67
CA ASP A 569 -1.36 4.06 -2.10
C ASP A 569 -1.22 3.69 -0.62
N ASP A 570 -0.08 3.03 -0.35
CA ASP A 570 0.47 2.33 0.84
C ASP A 570 0.56 3.16 2.14
N THR A 571 -0.39 4.09 2.35
CA THR A 571 -0.49 4.98 3.51
C THR A 571 -1.77 4.73 4.34
N ASN A 572 -2.60 3.74 3.97
CA ASN A 572 -3.87 3.42 4.63
C ASN A 572 -3.86 1.99 5.20
N VAL A 573 -3.01 1.71 6.19
CA VAL A 573 -3.11 0.47 6.98
C VAL A 573 -4.28 0.53 7.96
N PRO A 574 -4.97 -0.60 8.27
CA PRO A 574 -6.16 -0.63 9.12
C PRO A 574 -5.86 -0.58 10.63
N TRP A 575 -4.59 -0.62 11.03
CA TRP A 575 -4.12 -0.43 12.41
C TRP A 575 -3.46 0.93 12.61
N ASP A 576 -3.35 1.34 13.87
CA ASP A 576 -2.56 2.47 14.32
C ASP A 576 -1.27 2.01 15.01
N TRP A 577 -0.30 2.92 15.10
CA TRP A 577 0.89 2.73 15.92
C TRP A 577 0.72 3.46 17.25
N ASP A 578 0.26 2.73 18.26
CA ASP A 578 0.03 3.26 19.60
C ASP A 578 1.26 3.10 20.50
N HIS A 579 1.41 4.00 21.47
CA HIS A 579 2.43 4.00 22.50
C HIS A 579 1.89 3.42 23.80
N ILE A 580 2.48 2.33 24.31
CA ILE A 580 2.09 1.73 25.60
C ILE A 580 2.30 2.73 26.75
N TYR A 581 3.49 3.36 26.81
CA TYR A 581 3.73 4.56 27.61
C TYR A 581 3.30 5.79 26.80
N PRO A 582 2.24 6.51 27.20
CA PRO A 582 1.60 7.50 26.34
C PRO A 582 2.56 8.59 25.84
N SER A 583 2.54 8.86 24.52
CA SER A 583 3.32 9.96 23.95
C SER A 583 2.90 11.32 24.50
N GLU A 584 1.63 11.50 24.88
CA GLU A 584 1.15 12.70 25.55
C GLU A 584 1.82 12.96 26.90
N TRP A 585 2.36 11.94 27.57
CA TRP A 585 3.12 12.09 28.82
C TRP A 585 4.55 12.58 28.57
N VAL A 586 5.00 12.63 27.32
CA VAL A 586 6.38 12.95 26.94
C VAL A 586 6.46 14.19 26.05
N TYR A 587 5.60 14.25 25.02
CA TYR A 587 5.62 15.28 23.99
C TYR A 587 5.30 16.66 24.58
N ARG A 588 6.22 17.62 24.41
CA ARG A 588 6.14 19.00 24.91
C ARG A 588 5.86 19.12 26.42
N LYS A 589 6.15 18.09 27.21
CA LYS A 589 6.02 18.15 28.67
C LYS A 589 7.32 18.60 29.32
N GLU A 590 7.22 19.45 30.34
CA GLU A 590 8.35 19.84 31.19
C GLU A 590 8.67 18.73 32.20
N TYR A 591 9.85 18.79 32.83
CA TYR A 591 10.29 17.81 33.85
C TYR A 591 10.12 16.36 33.38
N CYS A 592 10.68 16.05 32.22
CA CYS A 592 10.68 14.71 31.62
C CYS A 592 12.11 14.33 31.31
N ASN A 593 12.64 13.35 32.06
CA ASN A 593 14.00 12.86 31.91
C ASN A 593 14.28 12.45 30.44
N ARG A 594 15.48 12.73 29.96
CA ARG A 594 15.89 12.47 28.57
C ARG A 594 15.77 11.00 28.18
N SER A 595 16.05 10.07 29.09
CA SER A 595 15.88 8.62 28.90
C SER A 595 14.47 8.28 28.43
N ILE A 596 13.44 8.89 29.03
CA ILE A 596 12.05 8.65 28.65
C ILE A 596 11.81 9.10 27.20
N ARG A 597 12.30 10.29 26.85
CA ARG A 597 12.15 10.85 25.49
C ARG A 597 12.83 10.01 24.43
N ASP A 598 14.03 9.54 24.74
CA ASP A 598 14.86 8.76 23.83
C ASP A 598 14.19 7.41 23.48
N TRP A 599 13.55 6.77 24.45
CA TRP A 599 12.91 5.47 24.27
C TRP A 599 11.42 5.52 23.88
N ASN A 600 10.74 6.65 24.07
CA ASN A 600 9.30 6.77 23.82
C ASN A 600 8.92 6.39 22.38
N ASN A 601 9.73 6.75 21.38
CA ASN A 601 9.44 6.46 19.98
C ASN A 601 10.10 5.16 19.43
N SER A 602 10.48 4.25 20.32
CA SER A 602 11.10 2.97 19.96
C SER A 602 10.09 1.83 19.84
N ASN A 603 10.46 0.77 19.11
CA ASN A 603 9.65 -0.44 18.92
C ASN A 603 9.22 -1.08 20.25
N GLY A 604 10.02 -0.98 21.31
CA GLY A 604 9.67 -1.50 22.62
C GLY A 604 8.46 -0.80 23.26
N ASN A 605 8.18 0.45 22.88
CA ASN A 605 6.99 1.19 23.33
C ASN A 605 5.81 1.12 22.35
N PHE A 606 6.08 0.86 21.06
CA PHE A 606 5.04 0.80 20.04
C PHE A 606 4.34 -0.55 19.99
N ARG A 607 3.04 -0.54 19.71
CA ARG A 607 2.26 -1.72 19.31
C ARG A 607 1.37 -1.38 18.12
N ALA A 608 1.14 -2.35 17.24
CA ALA A 608 0.08 -2.27 16.26
C ALA A 608 -1.25 -2.64 16.94
N MET A 609 -2.26 -1.82 16.73
CA MET A 609 -3.58 -2.02 17.31
C MET A 609 -4.66 -1.49 16.37
N SER A 610 -5.84 -2.09 16.37
CA SER A 610 -6.97 -1.60 15.60
C SER A 610 -7.29 -0.15 15.97
N LEU A 611 -7.73 0.62 14.98
CA LEU A 611 -8.16 2.00 15.20
C LEU A 611 -9.30 2.12 16.23
N GLU A 612 -10.09 1.06 16.41
CA GLU A 612 -11.16 0.98 17.41
C GLU A 612 -10.60 0.82 18.83
N GLN A 613 -9.72 -0.16 19.05
CA GLN A 613 -9.11 -0.41 20.35
C GLN A 613 -8.27 0.78 20.82
N ASN A 614 -7.46 1.38 19.92
CA ASN A 614 -6.63 2.54 20.25
C ASN A 614 -7.46 3.72 20.79
N ARG A 615 -8.70 3.89 20.31
CA ARG A 615 -9.59 4.97 20.78
C ARG A 615 -10.46 4.62 21.96
N SER A 616 -10.69 3.32 22.21
CA SER A 616 -11.32 2.86 23.45
C SER A 616 -10.39 3.05 24.65
N GLU A 617 -9.09 3.14 24.38
CA GLU A 617 -8.07 3.38 25.36
C GLU A 617 -7.86 4.90 25.58
N SER A 618 -7.85 5.33 26.84
CA SER A 618 -7.63 6.75 27.14
C SER A 618 -6.15 7.11 27.00
N ASN A 619 -5.86 8.28 26.42
CA ASN A 619 -4.51 8.87 26.45
C ASN A 619 -4.02 9.22 27.87
N THR A 620 -4.93 9.25 28.83
CA THR A 620 -4.61 9.42 30.26
C THR A 620 -4.40 8.11 31.00
N ALA A 621 -4.73 6.95 30.39
CA ALA A 621 -4.59 5.65 31.04
C ALA A 621 -3.12 5.27 31.13
N SER A 622 -2.73 4.75 32.30
CA SER A 622 -1.36 4.32 32.56
C SER A 622 -1.04 3.00 31.86
N PRO A 623 0.24 2.68 31.59
CA PRO A 623 0.60 1.37 31.06
C PRO A 623 0.00 0.19 31.84
N LYS A 624 -0.07 0.29 33.18
CA LYS A 624 -0.71 -0.73 34.02
C LYS A 624 -2.20 -0.92 33.68
N GLU A 625 -2.93 0.18 33.50
CA GLU A 625 -4.35 0.14 33.15
C GLU A 625 -4.58 -0.35 31.72
N ARG A 626 -3.81 0.20 30.77
CA ARG A 626 -3.82 -0.15 29.34
C ARG A 626 -3.57 -1.65 29.10
N LEU A 627 -2.71 -2.24 29.91
CA LEU A 627 -2.30 -3.64 29.81
C LEU A 627 -2.92 -4.52 30.91
N SER A 628 -4.01 -4.08 31.56
CA SER A 628 -4.62 -4.79 32.69
C SER A 628 -5.17 -6.17 32.32
N LEU A 629 -5.71 -6.32 31.11
CA LEU A 629 -6.25 -7.58 30.59
C LEU A 629 -5.16 -8.44 29.93
N ALA A 630 -5.20 -9.75 30.20
CA ALA A 630 -4.23 -10.71 29.63
C ALA A 630 -4.27 -10.75 28.10
N GLU A 631 -5.46 -10.70 27.53
CA GLU A 631 -5.68 -10.63 26.08
C GLU A 631 -4.99 -9.40 25.45
N ILE A 632 -5.09 -8.22 26.09
CA ILE A 632 -4.41 -7.02 25.58
C ILE A 632 -2.89 -7.17 25.65
N ARG A 633 -2.35 -7.80 26.71
CA ARG A 633 -0.91 -8.08 26.81
C ARG A 633 -0.45 -9.02 25.71
N GLU A 634 -1.19 -10.10 25.46
CA GLU A 634 -0.93 -11.04 24.38
C GLU A 634 -0.96 -10.35 23.01
N HIS A 635 -2.03 -9.62 22.71
CA HIS A 635 -2.14 -8.83 21.48
C HIS A 635 -1.00 -7.81 21.34
N SER A 636 -0.60 -7.16 22.43
CA SER A 636 0.48 -6.15 22.45
C SER A 636 1.88 -6.77 22.50
N PHE A 637 2.00 -8.10 22.49
CA PHE A 637 3.27 -8.82 22.65
C PHE A 637 4.05 -8.41 23.91
N VAL A 638 3.33 -8.20 25.02
CA VAL A 638 3.90 -7.98 26.36
C VAL A 638 3.97 -9.34 27.06
N LYS A 639 5.17 -9.75 27.46
CA LYS A 639 5.45 -11.06 28.07
C LYS A 639 5.91 -10.87 29.52
N GLU A 640 7.08 -11.37 29.88
CA GLU A 640 7.69 -11.18 31.20
C GLU A 640 8.06 -9.72 31.51
N ASP A 641 8.15 -8.86 30.48
CA ASP A 641 8.31 -7.42 30.63
C ASP A 641 7.09 -6.74 31.30
N TRP A 642 5.95 -7.44 31.40
CA TRP A 642 4.80 -7.02 32.22
C TRP A 642 5.20 -6.64 33.65
N GLN A 643 6.21 -7.32 34.22
CA GLN A 643 6.68 -7.06 35.57
C GLN A 643 7.11 -5.61 35.80
N TYR A 644 7.52 -4.92 34.74
CA TYR A 644 7.93 -3.52 34.75
C TYR A 644 6.78 -2.60 34.34
N TRP A 645 6.01 -2.95 33.31
CA TRP A 645 4.85 -2.18 32.86
C TRP A 645 3.81 -1.98 33.96
N GLN A 646 3.58 -2.99 34.80
CA GLN A 646 2.62 -2.92 35.90
C GLN A 646 2.98 -1.94 37.01
N ASN A 647 4.25 -1.49 37.06
CA ASN A 647 4.72 -0.51 38.04
C ASN A 647 4.62 0.94 37.52
N LEU A 648 4.13 1.14 36.29
CA LEU A 648 3.96 2.45 35.66
C LEU A 648 2.48 2.86 35.76
N GLU A 649 2.12 3.49 36.87
CA GLU A 649 0.75 3.93 37.18
C GLU A 649 0.49 5.41 36.84
N GLU A 650 1.55 6.21 36.75
CA GLU A 650 1.46 7.65 36.50
C GLU A 650 2.59 8.12 35.59
N ARG A 651 2.47 9.35 35.10
CA ARG A 651 3.55 10.04 34.40
C ARG A 651 4.76 10.15 35.34
N ILE A 652 5.95 9.76 34.85
CA ILE A 652 7.20 9.93 35.59
C ILE A 652 7.64 11.40 35.54
N TRP A 653 7.89 11.99 36.72
CA TRP A 653 8.31 13.39 36.89
C TRP A 653 9.76 13.56 37.35
N ASP A 654 10.39 12.48 37.82
CA ASP A 654 11.74 12.44 38.38
C ASP A 654 12.66 11.48 37.58
N ASP A 655 13.81 11.15 38.15
CA ASP A 655 14.80 10.26 37.52
C ASP A 655 14.51 8.75 37.73
N LYS A 656 13.35 8.39 38.30
CA LYS A 656 12.95 6.99 38.53
C LYS A 656 12.44 6.35 37.25
N VAL A 657 13.31 6.27 36.25
CA VAL A 657 13.01 5.77 34.91
C VAL A 657 13.23 4.27 34.77
N GLU A 658 13.58 3.55 35.85
CA GLU A 658 14.07 2.17 35.78
C GLU A 658 13.03 1.22 35.21
N ASN A 659 11.79 1.31 35.72
CA ASN A 659 10.68 0.50 35.19
C ASN A 659 10.37 0.86 33.73
N HIS A 660 10.40 2.15 33.35
CA HIS A 660 10.17 2.58 31.97
C HIS A 660 11.26 2.05 31.02
N PHE A 661 12.52 2.20 31.41
CA PHE A 661 13.67 1.73 30.65
C PHE A 661 13.64 0.20 30.48
N ARG A 662 13.45 -0.54 31.58
CA ARG A 662 13.44 -2.01 31.57
C ARG A 662 12.22 -2.57 30.84
N ALA A 663 11.05 -1.95 30.95
CA ALA A 663 9.87 -2.35 30.22
C ALA A 663 10.08 -2.26 28.71
N ILE A 664 10.56 -1.10 28.22
CA ILE A 664 10.75 -0.86 26.78
C ILE A 664 11.89 -1.70 26.22
N THR A 665 13.04 -1.73 26.89
CA THR A 665 14.20 -2.50 26.40
C THR A 665 13.92 -4.00 26.39
N SER A 666 13.32 -4.55 27.44
CA SER A 666 12.94 -5.96 27.49
C SER A 666 11.94 -6.31 26.38
N ARG A 667 10.89 -5.50 26.20
CA ARG A 667 9.91 -5.74 25.12
C ARG A 667 10.53 -5.64 23.73
N MET A 668 11.40 -4.66 23.49
CA MET A 668 12.13 -4.54 22.22
C MET A 668 12.96 -5.81 21.93
N ILE A 669 13.66 -6.33 22.94
CA ILE A 669 14.44 -7.57 22.82
C ILE A 669 13.52 -8.76 22.57
N ASN A 670 12.38 -8.86 23.26
CA ASN A 670 11.40 -9.93 23.06
C ASN A 670 10.83 -9.94 21.63
N ILE A 671 10.54 -8.76 21.08
CA ILE A 671 10.11 -8.58 19.69
C ILE A 671 11.19 -9.08 18.72
N TYR A 672 12.44 -8.68 18.92
CA TYR A 672 13.56 -9.13 18.10
C TYR A 672 13.85 -10.64 18.27
N GLU A 673 13.74 -11.17 19.47
CA GLU A 673 13.88 -12.59 19.77
C GLU A 673 12.85 -13.43 19.04
N LYS A 674 11.63 -12.90 18.84
CA LYS A 674 10.62 -13.59 18.02
C LYS A 674 11.10 -13.80 16.60
N PHE A 675 11.69 -12.76 15.99
CA PHE A 675 12.36 -12.87 14.69
C PHE A 675 13.51 -13.88 14.72
N TRP A 676 14.37 -13.82 15.75
CA TRP A 676 15.50 -14.74 15.91
C TRP A 676 15.06 -16.21 15.95
N ASN A 677 14.05 -16.52 16.76
CA ASN A 677 13.57 -17.88 16.99
C ASN A 677 12.74 -18.42 15.82
N ASP A 678 11.83 -17.61 15.26
CA ASP A 678 10.97 -18.04 14.16
C ASP A 678 11.77 -18.44 12.91
N PHE A 679 12.86 -17.72 12.63
CA PHE A 679 13.74 -18.00 11.49
C PHE A 679 14.98 -18.82 11.87
N LYS A 680 15.08 -19.29 13.11
CA LYS A 680 16.18 -20.11 13.62
C LYS A 680 17.55 -19.53 13.29
N LEU A 681 17.76 -18.25 13.60
CA LEU A 681 18.99 -17.55 13.21
C LEU A 681 20.26 -18.16 13.83
N ASP A 682 20.15 -18.89 14.94
CA ASP A 682 21.24 -19.70 15.49
C ASP A 682 21.78 -20.77 14.53
N GLU A 683 20.99 -21.23 13.57
CA GLU A 683 21.41 -22.17 12.52
C GLU A 683 22.03 -21.45 11.32
N LEU A 684 21.76 -20.15 11.17
CA LEU A 684 22.29 -19.32 10.11
C LEU A 684 23.57 -18.59 10.53
N ILE A 685 23.82 -18.42 11.83
CA ILE A 685 25.00 -17.74 12.35
C ILE A 685 25.82 -18.73 13.17
N ASN A 686 27.00 -19.07 12.64
CA ASN A 686 27.95 -19.92 13.34
C ASN A 686 28.78 -19.08 14.31
N THR A 687 28.99 -19.57 15.52
CA THR A 687 30.02 -19.04 16.43
C THR A 687 31.08 -20.13 16.62
N ALA A 688 32.33 -19.75 16.86
CA ALA A 688 33.44 -20.70 17.03
C ALA A 688 33.20 -21.80 18.09
N LYS A 689 32.23 -21.61 19.01
CA LYS A 689 31.78 -22.63 19.98
C LYS A 689 30.94 -23.78 19.37
N LYS A 690 30.40 -23.66 18.16
CA LYS A 690 29.67 -24.72 17.45
C LYS A 690 30.54 -25.59 16.52
N ILE A 691 31.85 -25.32 16.43
CA ILE A 691 32.81 -26.07 15.58
C ILE A 691 33.73 -26.96 16.45
N LYS A 692 33.22 -27.50 17.56
CA LYS A 692 33.89 -28.56 18.33
C LYS A 692 32.97 -29.73 18.57
#